data_AF-A0A7T0JJY2-F1
#
_entry.id   AF-A0A7T0JJY2-F1
#
_cell.length_a   1.000
_cell.length_b   1.000
_cell.length_c   1.000
_cell.angle_alpha   90.00
_cell.angle_beta   90.00
_cell.angle_gamma   90.00
#
_symmetry.space_group_name_H-M   'P 1'
#
loop_
_entity.id
_entity.type
_entity.pdbx_description
1 polymer ?
#
loop_
_entity_poly.entity_id
_entity_poly.type
_entity_poly.pdbx_seq_one_letter_code
_entity_poly.pdbx_strand_id
1 'polypeptide(L)'
;MNFFKLNALTVAIAATLAVDTAQAVPAAQLDLLGQNMMAAAVNNHGDVVGTQLGLEYKAWLWRNGAFTYLPHAANPQGIADASAVDLNDAGVVIGRSYGGIKGNDSPTYWINGTVTEVGLGNTSDFMAINNNGTMVIGNNLYDTVSGIWTDTVSFYGKAINDSGTAAGYQSGQNAQAALYSGGSTTLLPQYADDWYSVANAINSQGVAVGYGGNGGLYSHAVIWENGQAHKLDSFKANSSYHADTISDNGQVVGAFRDWSGFSSGAFLWTASSGMKDLNDLVDPAAGMTLISATDINEHGQIVGLAHSQDGKGFGYLLTIAESIWTGAHNGSWDDAANWDWNMRPSELQQVSLDSDTSKTVIGPAANAQIKGLALGTQNLDGYTTLKLNGGDISPESLHLMIGGKGILTGDGRINGDVYSSGKIVADNLYAYNVINQAGGVLTGNGAIHANLGNEGEIRVAAGQNLLVDGDNHANVGKMEVISGELEVNGNLTNYPNSGVIAGRNATLRFNGGLHNVASVALTGGYNDISGDIVNHDGGKIAITGLGTSSVFYDDMVNDGEIKTATGAGSIFLGTVSGNGEFTGGGQVFFEGDLRPGHSPGYMSVDGDVSFGTGNTLTMEIGGYQRGTEYDAFDVNGVLNLGGALDITLWNGFSAKAGDLFTLIEADSFLGDFSQIFFPELAGLHFDLLRDANHISLSVASTSAVPLPASGWLMLTSLLGGLFNQRRRVVVQA
;
A
#
# COMPACT_ATOMS: atom_id res chain seq x y z
N MET A 1 -25.40 16.39 10.33
CA MET A 1 -25.39 15.04 10.95
C MET A 1 -25.36 13.85 9.96
N ASN A 2 -25.66 14.00 8.66
CA ASN A 2 -25.69 12.86 7.70
C ASN A 2 -24.53 12.79 6.68
N PHE A 3 -23.55 13.69 6.70
CA PHE A 3 -22.44 13.70 5.73
C PHE A 3 -21.16 12.97 6.21
N PHE A 4 -20.96 12.77 7.52
CA PHE A 4 -19.76 12.10 8.05
C PHE A 4 -19.80 10.57 7.99
N LYS A 5 -20.97 9.97 7.76
CA LYS A 5 -21.13 8.50 7.72
C LYS A 5 -20.65 7.85 6.42
N LEU A 6 -20.42 8.59 5.33
CA LEU A 6 -20.17 7.97 4.03
C LEU A 6 -18.67 7.76 3.70
N ASN A 7 -17.76 8.63 4.16
CA ASN A 7 -16.35 8.56 3.75
C ASN A 7 -15.46 7.70 4.67
N ALA A 8 -15.79 7.59 5.95
CA ALA A 8 -15.00 6.79 6.90
C ALA A 8 -15.52 5.34 7.04
N LEU A 9 -16.78 5.07 6.66
CA LEU A 9 -17.35 3.73 6.62
C LEU A 9 -16.75 2.86 5.49
N THR A 10 -16.24 3.47 4.42
CA THR A 10 -15.47 2.82 3.35
C THR A 10 -14.11 2.29 3.80
N VAL A 11 -13.52 2.86 4.86
CA VAL A 11 -12.23 2.41 5.41
C VAL A 11 -12.39 1.16 6.29
N ALA A 12 -13.49 1.04 7.04
CA ALA A 12 -13.74 -0.09 7.94
C ALA A 12 -14.44 -1.29 7.26
N ILE A 13 -15.36 -1.08 6.31
CA ILE A 13 -16.12 -2.19 5.70
C ILE A 13 -15.28 -3.03 4.72
N ALA A 14 -14.20 -2.48 4.16
CA ALA A 14 -13.35 -3.19 3.20
C ALA A 14 -12.47 -4.29 3.86
N ALA A 15 -12.13 -4.17 5.15
CA ALA A 15 -11.20 -5.09 5.83
C ALA A 15 -11.77 -6.50 6.05
N THR A 16 -13.06 -6.59 6.40
CA THR A 16 -13.68 -7.87 6.80
C THR A 16 -13.88 -8.82 5.61
N LEU A 17 -13.78 -8.32 4.37
CA LEU A 17 -13.94 -9.12 3.14
C LEU A 17 -12.60 -9.57 2.52
N ALA A 18 -11.47 -8.98 2.91
CA ALA A 18 -10.19 -9.21 2.23
C ALA A 18 -9.23 -10.17 2.94
N VAL A 19 -9.32 -10.32 4.26
CA VAL A 19 -8.21 -10.96 5.03
C VAL A 19 -8.28 -12.48 5.07
N ASP A 20 -9.43 -13.11 4.80
CA ASP A 20 -9.62 -14.54 5.09
C ASP A 20 -9.59 -15.49 3.88
N THR A 21 -9.33 -15.00 2.66
CA THR A 21 -8.95 -15.90 1.54
C THR A 21 -8.07 -15.16 0.54
N ALA A 22 -6.75 -15.15 0.75
CA ALA A 22 -5.87 -15.16 -0.41
C ALA A 22 -6.21 -16.44 -1.18
N GLN A 23 -6.93 -16.33 -2.30
CA GLN A 23 -7.16 -17.49 -3.16
C GLN A 23 -5.79 -18.07 -3.49
N ALA A 24 -5.64 -19.39 -3.33
CA ALA A 24 -4.43 -20.07 -3.77
C ALA A 24 -4.23 -19.74 -5.26
N VAL A 25 -3.18 -18.99 -5.57
CA VAL A 25 -2.82 -18.67 -6.95
C VAL A 25 -2.22 -19.94 -7.54
N PRO A 26 -2.61 -20.36 -8.75
CA PRO A 26 -1.95 -21.48 -9.41
C PRO A 26 -0.48 -21.15 -9.63
N ALA A 27 0.41 -22.13 -9.45
CA ALA A 27 1.85 -21.95 -9.62
C ALA A 27 2.24 -21.42 -11.02
N ALA A 28 1.44 -21.75 -12.04
CA ALA A 28 1.58 -21.21 -13.39
C ALA A 28 0.22 -20.98 -14.06
N GLN A 29 0.19 -20.02 -15.00
CA GLN A 29 -0.94 -19.76 -15.90
C GLN A 29 -0.64 -20.34 -17.29
N LEU A 30 -1.55 -21.15 -17.83
CA LEU A 30 -1.44 -21.74 -19.16
C LEU A 30 -2.37 -21.03 -20.16
N ASP A 31 -1.79 -20.37 -21.16
CA ASP A 31 -2.51 -19.77 -22.29
C ASP A 31 -2.28 -20.61 -23.55
N LEU A 32 -3.37 -21.07 -24.18
CA LEU A 32 -3.32 -21.82 -25.44
C LEU A 32 -3.32 -20.86 -26.63
N LEU A 33 -2.26 -20.92 -27.44
CA LEU A 33 -2.05 -20.04 -28.59
C LEU A 33 -2.80 -20.51 -29.85
N GLY A 34 -3.33 -21.74 -29.85
CA GLY A 34 -4.23 -22.24 -30.89
C GLY A 34 -3.85 -23.61 -31.42
N GLN A 35 -4.82 -24.29 -32.03
CA GLN A 35 -4.61 -25.61 -32.59
C GLN A 35 -3.67 -25.53 -33.81
N ASN A 36 -2.69 -26.44 -33.88
CA ASN A 36 -1.66 -26.48 -34.92
C ASN A 36 -0.81 -25.20 -35.04
N MET A 37 -0.81 -24.34 -34.02
CA MET A 37 0.02 -23.14 -33.96
C MET A 37 1.24 -23.44 -33.08
N MET A 38 2.34 -23.92 -33.65
CA MET A 38 3.55 -24.23 -32.89
C MET A 38 4.23 -22.94 -32.43
N ALA A 39 4.37 -22.75 -31.13
CA ALA A 39 5.18 -21.68 -30.57
C ALA A 39 6.66 -22.08 -30.62
N ALA A 40 7.51 -21.13 -31.02
CA ALA A 40 8.94 -21.37 -31.24
C ALA A 40 9.79 -20.61 -30.22
N ALA A 41 9.56 -19.31 -30.06
CA ALA A 41 10.37 -18.44 -29.22
C ALA A 41 9.54 -17.34 -28.53
N VAL A 42 10.06 -16.83 -27.42
CA VAL A 42 9.45 -15.77 -26.60
C VAL A 42 10.51 -14.74 -26.19
N ASN A 43 10.24 -13.45 -26.37
CA ASN A 43 11.17 -12.39 -25.94
C ASN A 43 10.85 -11.87 -24.52
N ASN A 44 11.67 -10.96 -23.99
CA ASN A 44 11.48 -10.36 -22.67
C ASN A 44 10.30 -9.37 -22.60
N HIS A 45 9.69 -9.02 -23.74
CA HIS A 45 8.42 -8.28 -23.79
C HIS A 45 7.18 -9.19 -23.73
N GLY A 46 7.38 -10.52 -23.69
CA GLY A 46 6.31 -11.51 -23.71
C GLY A 46 5.70 -11.73 -25.11
N ASP A 47 6.34 -11.25 -26.16
CA ASP A 47 5.94 -11.54 -27.53
C ASP A 47 6.33 -12.97 -27.89
N VAL A 48 5.42 -13.69 -28.53
CA VAL A 48 5.65 -15.07 -28.95
C VAL A 48 5.60 -15.18 -30.46
N VAL A 49 6.55 -15.90 -31.06
CA VAL A 49 6.51 -16.22 -32.48
C VAL A 49 6.41 -17.71 -32.71
N GLY A 50 5.91 -18.06 -33.88
CA GLY A 50 5.80 -19.46 -34.24
C GLY A 50 5.28 -19.69 -35.64
N THR A 51 4.91 -20.95 -35.88
CA THR A 51 4.46 -21.41 -37.19
C THR A 51 3.13 -22.14 -37.07
N GLN A 52 2.15 -21.75 -37.87
CA GLN A 52 0.92 -22.50 -38.04
C GLN A 52 1.13 -23.58 -39.08
N LEU A 53 0.83 -24.83 -38.71
CA LEU A 53 0.90 -25.98 -39.60
C LEU A 53 -0.40 -26.16 -40.37
N GLY A 54 -0.29 -26.42 -41.68
CA GLY A 54 -1.42 -26.62 -42.57
C GLY A 54 -0.99 -27.06 -43.96
N LEU A 55 -1.89 -26.86 -44.93
CA LEU A 55 -1.54 -26.99 -46.36
C LEU A 55 -0.53 -25.92 -46.81
N GLU A 56 -0.57 -24.78 -46.13
CA GLU A 56 0.44 -23.72 -46.20
C GLU A 56 0.95 -23.45 -44.78
N TYR A 57 2.25 -23.21 -44.63
CA TYR A 57 2.86 -22.86 -43.35
C TYR A 57 2.82 -21.35 -43.18
N LYS A 58 2.37 -20.87 -42.03
CA LYS A 58 2.23 -19.43 -41.77
C LYS A 58 2.97 -19.03 -40.52
N ALA A 59 3.98 -18.18 -40.69
CA ALA A 59 4.67 -17.51 -39.61
C ALA A 59 3.70 -16.54 -38.91
N TRP A 60 3.73 -16.52 -37.59
CA TRP A 60 2.88 -15.65 -36.79
C TRP A 60 3.65 -15.01 -35.65
N LEU A 61 3.18 -13.84 -35.25
CA LEU A 61 3.58 -13.08 -34.05
C LEU A 61 2.33 -12.92 -33.18
N TRP A 62 2.45 -13.28 -31.91
CA TRP A 62 1.47 -13.02 -30.87
C TRP A 62 2.01 -11.92 -29.96
N ARG A 63 1.20 -10.87 -29.76
CA ARG A 63 1.53 -9.73 -28.89
C ARG A 63 0.25 -9.23 -28.23
N ASN A 64 0.25 -9.11 -26.91
CA ASN A 64 -0.87 -8.57 -26.13
C ASN A 64 -2.24 -9.22 -26.48
N GLY A 65 -2.27 -10.55 -26.61
CA GLY A 65 -3.50 -11.30 -26.93
C GLY A 65 -3.91 -11.30 -28.40
N ALA A 66 -3.16 -10.65 -29.30
CA ALA A 66 -3.49 -10.55 -30.73
C ALA A 66 -2.48 -11.29 -31.61
N PHE A 67 -2.98 -12.06 -32.59
CA PHE A 67 -2.16 -12.70 -33.63
C PHE A 67 -2.03 -11.82 -34.87
N THR A 68 -0.81 -11.73 -35.38
CA THR A 68 -0.48 -11.16 -36.68
C THR A 68 0.27 -12.20 -37.50
N TYR A 69 -0.23 -12.56 -38.67
CA TYR A 69 0.52 -13.39 -39.62
C TYR A 69 1.58 -12.55 -40.32
N LEU A 70 2.79 -13.08 -40.37
CA LEU A 70 3.93 -12.44 -41.02
C LEU A 70 3.90 -12.76 -42.52
N PRO A 71 4.18 -11.77 -43.40
CA PRO A 71 4.13 -12.00 -44.84
C PRO A 71 5.28 -12.90 -45.30
N HIS A 72 5.06 -13.68 -46.34
CA HIS A 72 6.12 -14.43 -47.02
C HIS A 72 6.79 -13.55 -48.09
N ALA A 73 8.01 -13.90 -48.52
CA ALA A 73 8.68 -13.22 -49.62
C ALA A 73 8.00 -13.52 -50.97
N ALA A 74 8.13 -12.61 -51.94
CA ALA A 74 7.49 -12.76 -53.24
C ALA A 74 8.05 -13.98 -54.01
N ASN A 75 7.22 -15.00 -54.20
CA ASN A 75 7.58 -16.25 -54.88
C ASN A 75 6.99 -16.32 -56.31
N PRO A 76 7.80 -16.53 -57.36
CA PRO A 76 7.33 -16.73 -58.74
C PRO A 76 6.42 -17.95 -58.96
N GLN A 77 6.48 -18.94 -58.06
CA GLN A 77 5.71 -20.18 -58.09
C GLN A 77 4.36 -20.08 -57.34
N GLY A 78 4.10 -18.95 -56.67
CA GLY A 78 2.84 -18.69 -55.96
C GLY A 78 2.65 -19.46 -54.65
N ILE A 79 3.69 -20.10 -54.12
CA ILE A 79 3.65 -20.79 -52.82
C ILE A 79 3.89 -19.75 -51.71
N ALA A 80 2.99 -19.69 -50.74
CA ALA A 80 2.87 -18.65 -49.72
C ALA A 80 3.28 -19.14 -48.31
N ASP A 81 4.41 -19.82 -48.24
CA ASP A 81 4.85 -20.54 -47.04
C ASP A 81 5.93 -19.77 -46.28
N ALA A 82 5.70 -19.56 -44.99
CA ALA A 82 6.65 -18.96 -44.08
C ALA A 82 6.62 -19.64 -42.70
N SER A 83 7.77 -19.68 -42.03
CA SER A 83 7.92 -20.20 -40.67
C SER A 83 8.78 -19.24 -39.85
N ALA A 84 8.33 -18.91 -38.64
CA ALA A 84 9.14 -18.17 -37.67
C ALA A 84 9.83 -19.16 -36.72
N VAL A 85 11.08 -18.87 -36.39
CA VAL A 85 11.96 -19.74 -35.61
C VAL A 85 12.40 -19.06 -34.32
N ASP A 86 12.70 -17.77 -34.37
CA ASP A 86 13.27 -17.04 -33.23
C ASP A 86 12.93 -15.54 -33.32
N LEU A 87 13.01 -14.81 -32.21
CA LEU A 87 12.86 -13.36 -32.15
C LEU A 87 13.77 -12.73 -31.10
N ASN A 88 14.10 -11.45 -31.27
CA ASN A 88 14.83 -10.69 -30.25
C ASN A 88 13.97 -9.62 -29.56
N ASP A 89 14.53 -8.95 -28.55
CA ASP A 89 13.83 -7.91 -27.77
C ASP A 89 13.54 -6.64 -28.60
N ALA A 90 14.27 -6.41 -29.69
CA ALA A 90 13.93 -5.36 -30.66
C ALA A 90 12.72 -5.70 -31.54
N GLY A 91 12.13 -6.89 -31.38
CA GLY A 91 10.99 -7.36 -32.17
C GLY A 91 11.36 -7.79 -33.59
N VAL A 92 12.64 -8.06 -33.85
CA VAL A 92 13.08 -8.66 -35.12
C VAL A 92 12.78 -10.16 -35.05
N VAL A 93 11.91 -10.62 -35.93
CA VAL A 93 11.57 -12.05 -36.05
C VAL A 93 12.42 -12.64 -37.15
N ILE A 94 12.92 -13.87 -36.98
CA ILE A 94 13.67 -14.59 -38.00
C ILE A 94 13.05 -15.95 -38.30
N GLY A 95 13.36 -16.47 -39.49
CA GLY A 95 12.85 -17.77 -39.91
C GLY A 95 13.04 -18.00 -41.40
N ARG A 96 12.06 -18.62 -42.04
CA ARG A 96 12.17 -19.09 -43.43
C ARG A 96 10.98 -18.64 -44.26
N SER A 97 11.24 -18.38 -45.54
CA SER A 97 10.25 -18.32 -46.59
C SER A 97 10.51 -19.47 -47.57
N TYR A 98 9.52 -20.30 -47.84
CA TYR A 98 9.68 -21.45 -48.74
C TYR A 98 9.44 -21.01 -50.19
N GLY A 99 10.30 -21.48 -51.09
CA GLY A 99 10.22 -21.18 -52.52
C GLY A 99 10.67 -19.76 -52.91
N GLY A 100 11.68 -19.19 -52.25
CA GLY A 100 12.23 -17.86 -52.57
C GLY A 100 12.81 -17.72 -54.00
N ILE A 101 13.51 -16.61 -54.28
CA ILE A 101 14.04 -16.23 -55.63
C ILE A 101 14.82 -17.35 -56.37
N LYS A 102 15.32 -18.36 -55.66
CA LYS A 102 16.09 -19.51 -56.19
C LYS A 102 15.36 -20.86 -56.17
N GLY A 103 14.09 -20.93 -55.76
CA GLY A 103 13.28 -22.15 -55.73
C GLY A 103 13.48 -23.07 -54.53
N ASN A 104 14.17 -22.63 -53.48
CA ASN A 104 14.41 -23.37 -52.22
C ASN A 104 14.18 -22.46 -50.99
N ASP A 105 14.17 -23.05 -49.79
CA ASP A 105 14.02 -22.37 -48.49
C ASP A 105 15.04 -21.25 -48.32
N SER A 106 14.55 -20.04 -48.07
CA SER A 106 15.37 -18.83 -47.95
C SER A 106 15.28 -18.28 -46.52
N PRO A 107 16.42 -18.12 -45.80
CA PRO A 107 16.42 -17.44 -44.52
C PRO A 107 15.84 -16.04 -44.67
N THR A 108 15.00 -15.67 -43.73
CA THR A 108 14.17 -14.48 -43.80
C THR A 108 14.13 -13.83 -42.43
N TYR A 109 14.05 -12.50 -42.40
CA TYR A 109 13.74 -11.75 -41.18
C TYR A 109 12.62 -10.74 -41.42
N TRP A 110 11.90 -10.43 -40.35
CA TRP A 110 10.80 -9.48 -40.33
C TRP A 110 11.07 -8.36 -39.33
N ILE A 111 10.96 -7.12 -39.81
CA ILE A 111 11.02 -5.92 -38.96
C ILE A 111 9.74 -5.13 -39.22
N ASN A 112 8.94 -4.89 -38.17
CA ASN A 112 7.67 -4.17 -38.27
C ASN A 112 6.76 -4.73 -39.39
N GLY A 113 6.71 -6.06 -39.52
CA GLY A 113 5.92 -6.75 -40.54
C GLY A 113 6.49 -6.70 -41.96
N THR A 114 7.63 -6.04 -42.19
CA THR A 114 8.32 -6.04 -43.49
C THR A 114 9.24 -7.24 -43.60
N VAL A 115 9.04 -8.08 -44.62
CA VAL A 115 9.83 -9.28 -44.89
C VAL A 115 11.08 -8.96 -45.71
N THR A 116 12.23 -9.53 -45.32
CA THR A 116 13.49 -9.44 -46.08
C THR A 116 14.15 -10.81 -46.21
N GLU A 117 14.48 -11.22 -47.44
CA GLU A 117 15.23 -12.46 -47.71
C GLU A 117 16.74 -12.23 -47.60
N VAL A 118 17.42 -13.20 -46.98
CA VAL A 118 18.85 -13.20 -46.72
C VAL A 118 19.50 -14.16 -47.74
N GLY A 119 20.13 -13.59 -48.79
CA GLY A 119 20.39 -14.22 -50.11
C GLY A 119 21.35 -15.43 -50.23
N LEU A 120 21.49 -16.27 -49.20
CA LEU A 120 22.19 -17.55 -49.32
C LEU A 120 21.27 -18.61 -49.95
N GLY A 121 21.85 -19.41 -50.87
CA GLY A 121 21.17 -20.62 -51.36
C GLY A 121 21.31 -21.74 -50.35
N ASN A 122 20.22 -22.49 -50.11
CA ASN A 122 20.11 -23.69 -49.28
C ASN A 122 20.84 -23.60 -47.94
N THR A 123 20.16 -23.02 -46.95
CA THR A 123 20.66 -22.94 -45.58
C THR A 123 20.08 -24.06 -44.71
N SER A 124 20.77 -24.41 -43.63
CA SER A 124 20.35 -25.45 -42.69
C SER A 124 19.09 -25.09 -41.88
N ASP A 125 18.50 -26.10 -41.23
CA ASP A 125 17.33 -25.97 -40.35
C ASP A 125 17.57 -25.21 -39.03
N PHE A 126 18.76 -24.64 -38.80
CA PHE A 126 19.11 -23.96 -37.54
C PHE A 126 19.37 -22.48 -37.76
N MET A 127 18.58 -21.66 -37.06
CA MET A 127 18.65 -20.21 -37.09
C MET A 127 18.39 -19.67 -35.68
N ALA A 128 19.17 -18.67 -35.27
CA ALA A 128 18.97 -17.93 -34.03
C ALA A 128 19.41 -16.48 -34.19
N ILE A 129 18.89 -15.56 -33.39
CA ILE A 129 19.22 -14.13 -33.39
C ILE A 129 19.53 -13.64 -31.98
N ASN A 130 20.52 -12.76 -31.85
CA ASN A 130 20.77 -12.05 -30.60
C ASN A 130 20.15 -10.64 -30.60
N ASN A 131 20.17 -9.93 -29.46
CA ASN A 131 19.60 -8.59 -29.35
C ASN A 131 20.36 -7.53 -30.14
N ASN A 132 21.61 -7.80 -30.51
CA ASN A 132 22.39 -6.96 -31.43
C ASN A 132 22.02 -7.17 -32.91
N GLY A 133 21.11 -8.09 -33.22
CA GLY A 133 20.67 -8.37 -34.59
C GLY A 133 21.65 -9.24 -35.38
N THR A 134 22.60 -9.91 -34.71
CA THR A 134 23.43 -10.94 -35.33
C THR A 134 22.69 -12.26 -35.36
N MET A 135 22.61 -12.85 -36.54
CA MET A 135 21.96 -14.13 -36.79
C MET A 135 23.00 -15.22 -36.99
N VAL A 136 22.75 -16.39 -36.41
CA VAL A 136 23.40 -17.64 -36.78
C VAL A 136 22.53 -18.33 -37.83
N ILE A 137 23.12 -18.76 -38.95
CA ILE A 137 22.41 -19.47 -40.02
C ILE A 137 23.29 -20.63 -40.50
N GLY A 138 23.09 -21.81 -39.91
CA GLY A 138 23.92 -22.99 -40.17
C GLY A 138 25.39 -22.76 -39.86
N ASN A 139 26.23 -22.81 -40.89
CA ASN A 139 27.68 -22.58 -40.80
C ASN A 139 28.11 -21.14 -41.06
N ASN A 140 27.20 -20.18 -40.91
CA ASN A 140 27.48 -18.78 -41.16
C ASN A 140 26.91 -17.90 -40.04
N LEU A 141 27.57 -16.77 -39.79
CA LEU A 141 27.02 -15.64 -39.05
C LEU A 141 26.63 -14.52 -40.02
N TYR A 142 25.51 -13.86 -39.76
CA TYR A 142 25.00 -12.73 -40.53
C TYR A 142 24.60 -11.57 -39.62
N ASP A 143 25.12 -10.37 -39.86
CA ASP A 143 24.73 -9.17 -39.12
C ASP A 143 23.64 -8.40 -39.88
N THR A 144 22.46 -8.23 -39.27
CA THR A 144 21.32 -7.53 -39.90
C THR A 144 21.52 -6.02 -40.05
N VAL A 145 22.40 -5.41 -39.25
CA VAL A 145 22.70 -3.97 -39.30
C VAL A 145 23.73 -3.68 -40.38
N SER A 146 24.83 -4.45 -40.41
CA SER A 146 25.93 -4.22 -41.37
C SER A 146 25.77 -4.98 -42.68
N GLY A 147 24.94 -6.03 -42.72
CA GLY A 147 24.74 -6.90 -43.88
C GLY A 147 25.91 -7.84 -44.18
N ILE A 148 26.83 -8.01 -43.22
CA ILE A 148 28.09 -8.76 -43.39
C ILE A 148 27.89 -10.25 -43.06
N TRP A 149 28.54 -11.12 -43.85
CA TRP A 149 28.63 -12.56 -43.63
C TRP A 149 29.99 -12.98 -43.08
N THR A 150 29.99 -13.94 -42.16
CA THR A 150 31.20 -14.63 -41.69
C THR A 150 31.00 -16.16 -41.79
N ASP A 151 31.86 -16.84 -42.56
CA ASP A 151 31.89 -18.31 -42.61
C ASP A 151 32.59 -18.84 -41.35
N THR A 152 31.93 -19.75 -40.64
CA THR A 152 32.44 -20.30 -39.38
C THR A 152 33.23 -21.60 -39.56
N VAL A 153 33.33 -22.14 -40.79
CA VAL A 153 34.07 -23.33 -41.22
C VAL A 153 33.90 -24.55 -40.28
N SER A 154 33.09 -25.52 -40.70
CA SER A 154 32.83 -26.78 -39.97
C SER A 154 32.11 -26.65 -38.62
N PHE A 155 31.66 -25.45 -38.25
CA PHE A 155 30.77 -25.21 -37.12
C PHE A 155 29.32 -25.08 -37.62
N TYR A 156 28.37 -25.69 -36.92
CA TYR A 156 26.94 -25.56 -37.14
C TYR A 156 26.32 -24.92 -35.91
N GLY A 157 25.95 -23.65 -36.03
CA GLY A 157 25.38 -22.90 -34.92
C GLY A 157 23.89 -23.18 -34.73
N LYS A 158 23.47 -23.11 -33.47
CA LYS A 158 22.13 -23.36 -32.95
C LYS A 158 21.57 -22.16 -32.22
N ALA A 159 22.42 -21.45 -31.49
CA ALA A 159 22.09 -20.25 -30.72
C ALA A 159 23.24 -19.26 -30.73
N ILE A 160 22.97 -18.02 -30.34
CA ILE A 160 23.95 -16.95 -30.19
C ILE A 160 23.57 -16.03 -29.05
N ASN A 161 24.52 -15.68 -28.19
CA ASN A 161 24.30 -14.69 -27.14
C ASN A 161 24.67 -13.27 -27.60
N ASP A 162 24.37 -12.28 -26.77
CA ASP A 162 24.60 -10.86 -27.07
C ASP A 162 26.09 -10.49 -27.17
N SER A 163 27.00 -11.31 -26.61
CA SER A 163 28.44 -11.14 -26.80
C SER A 163 28.93 -11.55 -28.20
N GLY A 164 28.05 -12.14 -29.02
CA GLY A 164 28.38 -12.68 -30.34
C GLY A 164 29.00 -14.09 -30.28
N THR A 165 28.93 -14.77 -29.14
CA THR A 165 29.36 -16.15 -29.01
C THR A 165 28.22 -17.07 -29.44
N ALA A 166 28.46 -17.89 -30.47
CA ALA A 166 27.48 -18.85 -30.96
C ALA A 166 27.71 -20.24 -30.34
N ALA A 167 26.64 -20.90 -29.92
CA ALA A 167 26.66 -22.29 -29.48
C ALA A 167 26.12 -23.21 -30.57
N GLY A 168 26.65 -24.43 -30.63
CA GLY A 168 26.29 -25.39 -31.65
C GLY A 168 27.14 -26.64 -31.55
N TYR A 169 27.55 -27.15 -32.71
CA TYR A 169 28.44 -28.31 -32.77
C TYR A 169 29.40 -28.22 -33.96
N GLN A 170 30.55 -28.86 -33.83
CA GLN A 170 31.49 -29.06 -34.93
C GLN A 170 31.18 -30.39 -35.64
N SER A 171 31.16 -30.37 -36.98
CA SER A 171 30.97 -31.60 -37.77
C SER A 171 32.24 -32.45 -37.83
N GLY A 172 32.08 -33.77 -37.74
CA GLY A 172 33.15 -34.77 -37.68
C GLY A 172 32.59 -36.20 -37.74
N GLN A 173 33.39 -37.22 -37.39
CA GLN A 173 32.89 -38.61 -37.33
C GLN A 173 31.76 -38.76 -36.29
N ASN A 174 31.82 -37.99 -35.20
CA ASN A 174 30.72 -37.73 -34.30
C ASN A 174 30.60 -36.22 -34.10
N ALA A 175 29.37 -35.69 -34.02
CA ALA A 175 29.14 -34.29 -33.70
C ALA A 175 29.60 -34.00 -32.26
N GLN A 176 30.34 -32.92 -32.05
CA GLN A 176 30.76 -32.48 -30.72
C GLN A 176 30.32 -31.05 -30.47
N ALA A 177 29.70 -30.83 -29.31
CA ALA A 177 29.25 -29.52 -28.86
C ALA A 177 30.43 -28.54 -28.88
N ALA A 178 30.18 -27.33 -29.37
CA ALA A 178 31.21 -26.33 -29.57
C ALA A 178 30.66 -24.92 -29.40
N LEU A 179 31.56 -23.98 -29.09
CA LEU A 179 31.32 -22.55 -29.11
C LEU A 179 32.13 -21.93 -30.24
N TYR A 180 31.56 -20.96 -30.95
CA TYR A 180 32.26 -20.13 -31.92
C TYR A 180 32.32 -18.69 -31.41
N SER A 181 33.52 -18.15 -31.26
CA SER A 181 33.74 -16.77 -30.82
C SER A 181 35.06 -16.24 -31.38
N GLY A 182 35.11 -14.95 -31.72
CA GLY A 182 36.34 -14.28 -32.17
C GLY A 182 37.01 -14.92 -33.40
N GLY A 183 36.23 -15.57 -34.28
CA GLY A 183 36.74 -16.25 -35.47
C GLY A 183 37.26 -17.68 -35.24
N SER A 184 37.09 -18.24 -34.04
CA SER A 184 37.59 -19.58 -33.68
C SER A 184 36.51 -20.45 -33.05
N THR A 185 36.55 -21.74 -33.38
CA THR A 185 35.72 -22.78 -32.76
C THR A 185 36.46 -23.39 -31.56
N THR A 186 35.78 -23.48 -30.41
CA THR A 186 36.25 -24.13 -29.20
C THR A 186 35.34 -25.32 -28.90
N LEU A 187 35.91 -26.52 -28.85
CA LEU A 187 35.18 -27.73 -28.49
C LEU A 187 34.85 -27.73 -27.00
N LEU A 188 33.59 -28.01 -26.67
CA LEU A 188 33.15 -28.20 -25.30
C LEU A 188 33.54 -29.61 -24.82
N PRO A 189 33.84 -29.77 -23.51
CA PRO A 189 34.18 -31.07 -22.95
C PRO A 189 33.03 -32.06 -23.14
N GLN A 190 33.38 -33.32 -23.40
CA GLN A 190 32.41 -34.40 -23.52
C GLN A 190 32.13 -34.99 -22.14
N TYR A 191 30.86 -35.26 -21.82
CA TYR A 191 30.51 -36.00 -20.62
C TYR A 191 30.96 -37.47 -20.77
N ALA A 192 31.33 -38.11 -19.67
CA ALA A 192 31.84 -39.48 -19.70
C ALA A 192 30.85 -40.42 -20.42
N ASP A 193 31.39 -41.29 -21.28
CA ASP A 193 30.65 -42.26 -22.11
C ASP A 193 29.84 -41.71 -23.29
N ASP A 194 29.81 -40.39 -23.51
CA ASP A 194 29.21 -39.82 -24.72
C ASP A 194 30.10 -40.00 -25.94
N TRP A 195 29.46 -40.24 -27.09
CA TRP A 195 30.11 -40.29 -28.40
C TRP A 195 29.77 -39.08 -29.24
N TYR A 196 28.62 -38.44 -29.01
CA TYR A 196 28.25 -37.19 -29.65
C TYR A 196 27.65 -36.20 -28.62
N SER A 197 27.72 -34.91 -28.93
CA SER A 197 27.06 -33.85 -28.16
C SER A 197 26.70 -32.66 -29.05
N VAL A 198 25.67 -31.93 -28.64
CA VAL A 198 25.18 -30.71 -29.32
C VAL A 198 24.85 -29.68 -28.25
N ALA A 199 25.35 -28.46 -28.39
CA ALA A 199 24.87 -27.32 -27.62
C ALA A 199 23.73 -26.65 -28.40
N ASN A 200 22.52 -26.66 -27.82
CA ASN A 200 21.32 -26.07 -28.39
C ASN A 200 21.21 -24.58 -28.06
N ALA A 201 21.62 -24.16 -26.87
CA ALA A 201 21.48 -22.78 -26.40
C ALA A 201 22.67 -22.29 -25.58
N ILE A 202 22.75 -20.97 -25.41
CA ILE A 202 23.79 -20.26 -24.65
C ILE A 202 23.24 -18.97 -24.07
N ASN A 203 23.50 -18.71 -22.79
CA ASN A 203 23.10 -17.46 -22.14
C ASN A 203 24.20 -16.38 -22.21
N SER A 204 23.93 -15.18 -21.69
CA SER A 204 24.86 -14.04 -21.68
C SER A 204 26.16 -14.31 -20.92
N GLN A 205 26.14 -15.22 -19.94
CA GLN A 205 27.31 -15.62 -19.15
C GLN A 205 28.19 -16.66 -19.88
N GLY A 206 27.78 -17.11 -21.07
CA GLY A 206 28.50 -18.12 -21.84
C GLY A 206 28.26 -19.55 -21.34
N VAL A 207 27.27 -19.76 -20.47
CA VAL A 207 26.82 -21.10 -20.09
C VAL A 207 25.97 -21.65 -21.23
N ALA A 208 26.33 -22.84 -21.70
CA ALA A 208 25.64 -23.49 -22.81
C ALA A 208 24.88 -24.73 -22.33
N VAL A 209 23.76 -25.04 -22.97
CA VAL A 209 22.97 -26.26 -22.68
C VAL A 209 22.65 -27.01 -23.95
N GLY A 210 22.36 -28.30 -23.81
CA GLY A 210 21.97 -29.15 -24.92
C GLY A 210 21.87 -30.61 -24.50
N TYR A 211 22.41 -31.49 -25.32
CA TYR A 211 22.35 -32.92 -25.06
C TYR A 211 23.61 -33.67 -25.50
N GLY A 212 23.86 -34.78 -24.82
CA GLY A 212 24.91 -35.74 -25.11
C GLY A 212 24.36 -37.16 -25.20
N GLY A 213 25.03 -38.03 -25.96
CA GLY A 213 24.65 -39.44 -26.05
C GLY A 213 25.73 -40.33 -26.65
N ASN A 214 25.53 -41.64 -26.50
CA ASN A 214 26.47 -42.69 -26.87
C ASN A 214 26.08 -43.44 -28.18
N GLY A 215 25.36 -42.78 -29.08
CA GLY A 215 24.89 -43.39 -30.34
C GLY A 215 23.79 -44.45 -30.19
N GLY A 216 23.35 -44.75 -28.97
CA GLY A 216 22.14 -45.52 -28.70
C GLY A 216 20.87 -44.66 -28.75
N LEU A 217 19.77 -45.18 -28.18
CA LEU A 217 18.48 -44.51 -28.10
C LEU A 217 18.34 -43.57 -26.87
N TYR A 218 19.43 -43.37 -26.12
CA TYR A 218 19.47 -42.57 -24.90
C TYR A 218 20.33 -41.32 -25.10
N SER A 219 19.69 -40.17 -25.02
CA SER A 219 20.36 -38.87 -24.85
C SER A 219 20.03 -38.31 -23.48
N HIS A 220 20.92 -37.48 -22.95
CA HIS A 220 20.71 -36.80 -21.69
C HIS A 220 20.99 -35.31 -21.84
N ALA A 221 20.28 -34.50 -21.05
CA ALA A 221 20.50 -33.07 -21.02
C ALA A 221 21.84 -32.76 -20.34
N VAL A 222 22.60 -31.84 -20.93
CA VAL A 222 23.94 -31.43 -20.48
C VAL A 222 23.97 -29.92 -20.35
N ILE A 223 24.58 -29.44 -19.28
CA ILE A 223 24.99 -28.04 -19.10
C ILE A 223 26.52 -27.95 -19.14
N TRP A 224 27.02 -26.99 -19.92
CA TRP A 224 28.43 -26.65 -20.02
C TRP A 224 28.66 -25.30 -19.34
N GLU A 225 29.28 -25.36 -18.16
CA GLU A 225 29.62 -24.20 -17.35
C GLU A 225 31.03 -24.35 -16.79
N ASN A 226 31.75 -23.23 -16.62
CA ASN A 226 33.09 -23.21 -16.03
C ASN A 226 34.09 -24.20 -16.67
N GLY A 227 33.96 -24.44 -17.97
CA GLY A 227 34.83 -25.37 -18.72
C GLY A 227 34.62 -26.85 -18.41
N GLN A 228 33.49 -27.22 -17.81
CA GLN A 228 33.10 -28.59 -17.49
C GLN A 228 31.76 -28.95 -18.15
N ALA A 229 31.51 -30.25 -18.33
CA ALA A 229 30.23 -30.78 -18.76
C ALA A 229 29.54 -31.45 -17.57
N HIS A 230 28.35 -30.99 -17.22
CA HIS A 230 27.53 -31.57 -16.16
C HIS A 230 26.26 -32.15 -16.77
N LYS A 231 26.02 -33.43 -16.51
CA LYS A 231 24.73 -34.06 -16.81
C LYS A 231 23.68 -33.49 -15.85
N LEU A 232 22.55 -33.04 -16.39
CA LEU A 232 21.40 -32.62 -15.59
C LEU A 232 20.68 -33.84 -14.98
N ASP A 233 20.06 -33.63 -13.82
CA ASP A 233 19.29 -34.66 -13.13
C ASP A 233 18.12 -35.17 -13.98
N SER A 234 17.73 -36.44 -13.79
CA SER A 234 16.59 -37.05 -14.49
C SER A 234 15.62 -37.67 -13.48
N PHE A 235 14.33 -37.34 -13.58
CA PHE A 235 13.30 -37.87 -12.68
C PHE A 235 12.57 -39.13 -13.20
N LYS A 236 12.70 -39.46 -14.50
CA LYS A 236 12.19 -40.71 -15.09
C LYS A 236 13.35 -41.56 -15.60
N ALA A 237 13.45 -42.78 -15.10
CA ALA A 237 14.41 -43.76 -15.61
C ALA A 237 14.10 -44.11 -17.08
N ASN A 238 15.12 -44.54 -17.82
CA ASN A 238 14.98 -45.02 -19.22
C ASN A 238 14.29 -44.02 -20.17
N SER A 239 14.58 -42.73 -20.00
CA SER A 239 14.05 -41.65 -20.85
C SER A 239 15.20 -40.85 -21.47
N SER A 240 14.96 -40.31 -22.66
CA SER A 240 15.85 -39.35 -23.30
C SER A 240 15.48 -37.94 -22.90
N TYR A 241 16.46 -37.10 -22.60
CA TYR A 241 16.29 -35.71 -22.19
C TYR A 241 17.12 -34.78 -23.08
N HIS A 242 16.54 -33.66 -23.47
CA HIS A 242 17.22 -32.61 -24.23
C HIS A 242 16.93 -31.26 -23.59
N ALA A 243 17.97 -30.47 -23.33
CA ALA A 243 17.81 -29.06 -22.99
C ALA A 243 17.77 -28.26 -24.28
N ASP A 244 16.72 -27.45 -24.44
CA ASP A 244 16.48 -26.68 -25.67
C ASP A 244 16.92 -25.23 -25.52
N THR A 245 16.70 -24.63 -24.35
CA THR A 245 17.09 -23.24 -24.07
C THR A 245 17.58 -23.04 -22.63
N ILE A 246 18.24 -21.91 -22.38
CA ILE A 246 18.70 -21.46 -21.07
C ILE A 246 18.52 -19.94 -20.93
N SER A 247 17.91 -19.49 -19.82
CA SER A 247 17.82 -18.06 -19.48
C SER A 247 19.13 -17.53 -18.86
N ASP A 248 19.26 -16.20 -18.77
CA ASP A 248 20.35 -15.54 -18.04
C ASP A 248 20.28 -15.81 -16.53
N ASN A 249 19.08 -16.06 -16.01
CA ASN A 249 18.88 -16.58 -14.66
C ASN A 249 19.28 -18.06 -14.49
N GLY A 250 19.74 -18.74 -15.54
CA GLY A 250 20.21 -20.13 -15.47
C GLY A 250 19.08 -21.17 -15.37
N GLN A 251 17.86 -20.78 -15.74
CA GLN A 251 16.74 -21.70 -15.88
C GLN A 251 16.87 -22.43 -17.21
N VAL A 252 16.70 -23.76 -17.20
CA VAL A 252 16.83 -24.60 -18.40
C VAL A 252 15.51 -25.28 -18.68
N VAL A 253 14.96 -25.12 -19.87
CA VAL A 253 13.78 -25.86 -20.32
C VAL A 253 14.11 -26.77 -21.49
N GLY A 254 13.26 -27.78 -21.68
CA GLY A 254 13.35 -28.68 -22.81
C GLY A 254 12.32 -29.79 -22.72
N ALA A 255 12.59 -30.92 -23.38
CA ALA A 255 11.68 -32.06 -23.33
C ALA A 255 12.36 -33.37 -22.96
N PHE A 256 11.49 -34.32 -22.59
CA PHE A 256 11.86 -35.69 -22.35
C PHE A 256 10.92 -36.65 -23.07
N ARG A 257 11.44 -37.83 -23.40
CA ARG A 257 10.67 -38.90 -24.03
C ARG A 257 11.04 -40.24 -23.44
N ASP A 258 10.02 -40.97 -23.00
CA ASP A 258 10.20 -42.32 -22.49
C ASP A 258 10.48 -43.33 -23.62
N TRP A 259 11.09 -44.46 -23.23
CA TRP A 259 11.41 -45.54 -24.16
C TRP A 259 10.19 -46.15 -24.87
N SER A 260 9.05 -46.15 -24.20
CA SER A 260 7.81 -46.68 -24.79
C SER A 260 7.34 -45.83 -25.97
N GLY A 261 7.84 -44.59 -26.07
CA GLY A 261 7.49 -43.62 -27.10
C GLY A 261 6.10 -43.01 -26.88
N PHE A 262 5.42 -43.39 -25.79
CA PHE A 262 4.05 -43.02 -25.45
C PHE A 262 3.99 -41.92 -24.37
N SER A 263 5.06 -41.64 -23.64
CA SER A 263 5.13 -40.54 -22.68
C SER A 263 6.22 -39.55 -23.07
N SER A 264 5.80 -38.39 -23.56
CA SER A 264 6.62 -37.19 -23.74
C SER A 264 6.18 -36.13 -22.75
N GLY A 265 7.10 -35.30 -22.28
CA GLY A 265 6.78 -34.16 -21.44
C GLY A 265 7.81 -33.05 -21.52
N ALA A 266 7.42 -31.87 -21.05
CA ALA A 266 8.30 -30.72 -20.94
C ALA A 266 8.87 -30.61 -19.51
N PHE A 267 10.07 -30.08 -19.36
CA PHE A 267 10.68 -29.86 -18.04
C PHE A 267 11.21 -28.45 -17.88
N LEU A 268 11.36 -28.04 -16.62
CA LEU A 268 12.13 -26.89 -16.17
C LEU A 268 13.14 -27.35 -15.13
N TRP A 269 14.39 -26.93 -15.27
CA TRP A 269 15.48 -27.21 -14.34
C TRP A 269 16.12 -25.93 -13.84
N THR A 270 16.46 -25.91 -12.57
CA THR A 270 17.38 -24.93 -11.98
C THR A 270 18.38 -25.64 -11.07
N ALA A 271 19.51 -25.00 -10.79
CA ALA A 271 20.52 -25.55 -9.88
C ALA A 271 19.98 -25.76 -8.45
N SER A 272 19.01 -24.96 -8.00
CA SER A 272 18.47 -25.04 -6.64
C SER A 272 17.31 -26.04 -6.50
N SER A 273 16.47 -26.17 -7.53
CA SER A 273 15.27 -27.03 -7.49
C SER A 273 15.45 -28.39 -8.16
N GLY A 274 16.51 -28.59 -8.93
CA GLY A 274 16.65 -29.71 -9.85
C GLY A 274 15.59 -29.67 -10.96
N MET A 275 15.42 -30.81 -11.66
CA MET A 275 14.49 -30.94 -12.79
C MET A 275 13.05 -31.19 -12.31
N LYS A 276 12.09 -30.46 -12.89
CA LYS A 276 10.64 -30.55 -12.61
C LYS A 276 9.87 -30.80 -13.90
N ASP A 277 8.85 -31.65 -13.86
CA ASP A 277 7.91 -31.85 -14.97
C ASP A 277 6.97 -30.63 -15.02
N LEU A 278 6.91 -29.91 -16.15
CA LEU A 278 6.06 -28.73 -16.25
C LEU A 278 4.57 -29.07 -16.15
N ASN A 279 4.19 -30.33 -16.40
CA ASN A 279 2.82 -30.78 -16.20
C ASN A 279 2.39 -30.79 -14.73
N ASP A 280 3.33 -30.74 -13.78
CA ASP A 280 3.03 -30.60 -12.35
C ASP A 280 2.62 -29.17 -11.96
N LEU A 281 2.88 -28.18 -12.84
CA LEU A 281 2.54 -26.77 -12.64
C LEU A 281 1.21 -26.36 -13.28
N VAL A 282 0.64 -27.23 -14.12
CA VAL A 282 -0.60 -26.95 -14.87
C VAL A 282 -1.78 -27.62 -14.17
N ASP A 283 -2.90 -26.91 -14.08
CA ASP A 283 -4.16 -27.49 -13.58
C ASP A 283 -4.59 -28.68 -14.46
N PRO A 284 -4.69 -29.91 -13.91
CA PRO A 284 -5.14 -31.08 -14.66
C PRO A 284 -6.52 -30.90 -15.31
N ALA A 285 -7.37 -30.00 -14.79
CA ALA A 285 -8.67 -29.68 -15.36
C ALA A 285 -8.58 -29.02 -16.75
N ALA A 286 -7.43 -28.44 -17.11
CA ALA A 286 -7.20 -27.92 -18.46
C ALA A 286 -7.24 -29.01 -19.54
N GLY A 287 -7.04 -30.29 -19.17
CA GLY A 287 -7.06 -31.41 -20.12
C GLY A 287 -5.91 -31.37 -21.14
N MET A 288 -4.85 -30.63 -20.82
CA MET A 288 -3.66 -30.43 -21.65
C MET A 288 -2.46 -31.16 -21.05
N THR A 289 -1.60 -31.68 -21.92
CA THR A 289 -0.30 -32.24 -21.55
C THR A 289 0.78 -31.50 -22.33
N LEU A 290 1.69 -30.82 -21.63
CA LEU A 290 2.84 -30.16 -22.23
C LEU A 290 3.88 -31.22 -22.60
N ILE A 291 4.26 -31.26 -23.88
CA ILE A 291 5.12 -32.33 -24.43
C ILE A 291 6.50 -31.83 -24.85
N SER A 292 6.69 -30.52 -25.01
CA SER A 292 7.99 -29.87 -25.18
C SER A 292 7.94 -28.41 -24.72
N ALA A 293 9.07 -27.90 -24.26
CA ALA A 293 9.30 -26.48 -24.04
C ALA A 293 10.46 -26.06 -24.96
N THR A 294 10.21 -25.10 -25.84
CA THR A 294 11.18 -24.69 -26.87
C THR A 294 11.96 -23.45 -26.46
N ASP A 295 11.35 -22.58 -25.66
CA ASP A 295 11.99 -21.33 -25.23
C ASP A 295 11.48 -20.81 -23.88
N ILE A 296 12.27 -19.97 -23.21
CA ILE A 296 11.98 -19.32 -21.92
C ILE A 296 12.60 -17.92 -21.90
N ASN A 297 11.86 -16.92 -21.40
CA ASN A 297 12.39 -15.56 -21.19
C ASN A 297 12.79 -15.31 -19.72
N GLU A 298 13.36 -14.13 -19.45
CA GLU A 298 13.83 -13.76 -18.09
C GLU A 298 12.70 -13.52 -17.07
N HIS A 299 11.44 -13.52 -17.52
CA HIS A 299 10.24 -13.36 -16.68
C HIS A 299 9.55 -14.70 -16.37
N GLY A 300 10.15 -15.83 -16.78
CA GLY A 300 9.61 -17.16 -16.50
C GLY A 300 8.41 -17.52 -17.38
N GLN A 301 8.32 -16.92 -18.57
CA GLN A 301 7.35 -17.31 -19.59
C GLN A 301 7.98 -18.36 -20.50
N ILE A 302 7.31 -19.51 -20.62
CA ILE A 302 7.80 -20.70 -21.33
C ILE A 302 6.85 -20.99 -22.49
N VAL A 303 7.40 -21.23 -23.66
CA VAL A 303 6.60 -21.61 -24.84
C VAL A 303 6.95 -23.01 -25.31
N GLY A 304 6.00 -23.64 -26.01
CA GLY A 304 6.24 -24.94 -26.61
C GLY A 304 4.99 -25.59 -27.17
N LEU A 305 4.98 -26.92 -27.19
CA LEU A 305 3.88 -27.73 -27.74
C LEU A 305 3.18 -28.51 -26.63
N ALA A 306 1.85 -28.50 -26.66
CA ALA A 306 0.97 -29.27 -25.79
C ALA A 306 -0.01 -30.10 -26.62
N HIS A 307 -0.46 -31.23 -26.06
CA HIS A 307 -1.51 -32.07 -26.63
C HIS A 307 -2.75 -32.04 -25.73
N SER A 308 -3.92 -32.01 -26.34
CA SER A 308 -5.18 -32.31 -25.66
C SER A 308 -5.36 -33.83 -25.48
N GLN A 309 -6.32 -34.23 -24.64
CA GLN A 309 -6.67 -35.65 -24.44
C GLN A 309 -7.06 -36.40 -25.73
N ASP A 310 -7.60 -35.70 -26.73
CA ASP A 310 -7.94 -36.27 -28.05
C ASP A 310 -6.77 -36.21 -29.06
N GLY A 311 -5.56 -35.83 -28.61
CA GLY A 311 -4.32 -35.88 -29.39
C GLY A 311 -4.10 -34.71 -30.35
N LYS A 312 -4.84 -33.60 -30.19
CA LYS A 312 -4.64 -32.39 -31.01
C LYS A 312 -3.50 -31.56 -30.42
N GLY A 313 -2.62 -31.07 -31.29
CA GLY A 313 -1.50 -30.21 -30.91
C GLY A 313 -1.87 -28.74 -30.79
N PHE A 314 -1.33 -28.07 -29.77
CA PHE A 314 -1.50 -26.65 -29.48
C PHE A 314 -0.16 -26.03 -29.10
N GLY A 315 0.14 -24.85 -29.64
CA GLY A 315 1.16 -24.01 -29.01
C GLY A 315 0.64 -23.49 -27.69
N TYR A 316 1.55 -23.32 -26.73
CA TYR A 316 1.21 -22.73 -25.44
C TYR A 316 2.20 -21.63 -25.05
N LEU A 317 1.73 -20.75 -24.18
CA LEU A 317 2.50 -19.86 -23.34
C LEU A 317 2.17 -20.22 -21.88
N LEU A 318 3.17 -20.70 -21.14
CA LEU A 318 3.06 -21.02 -19.73
C LEU A 318 3.81 -19.93 -18.95
N THR A 319 3.09 -19.15 -18.16
CA THR A 319 3.68 -18.09 -17.34
C THR A 319 3.76 -18.56 -15.90
N ILE A 320 4.97 -18.63 -15.32
CA ILE A 320 5.13 -18.83 -13.88
C ILE A 320 4.44 -17.66 -13.17
N ALA A 321 3.43 -17.96 -12.35
CA ALA A 321 2.48 -16.98 -11.83
C ALA A 321 2.62 -16.75 -10.32
N GLU A 322 3.40 -17.58 -9.63
CA GLU A 322 3.74 -17.42 -8.22
C GLU A 322 5.26 -17.31 -8.07
N SER A 323 5.70 -16.45 -7.15
CA SER A 323 7.08 -16.40 -6.67
C SER A 323 7.10 -16.61 -5.17
N ILE A 324 7.83 -17.64 -4.74
CA ILE A 324 7.93 -18.08 -3.35
C ILE A 324 9.34 -17.82 -2.85
N TRP A 325 9.44 -17.25 -1.65
CA TRP A 325 10.73 -17.12 -0.98
C TRP A 325 11.27 -18.48 -0.54
N THR A 326 12.34 -18.97 -1.16
CA THR A 326 12.99 -20.25 -0.84
C THR A 326 14.24 -20.09 0.03
N GLY A 327 14.77 -18.87 0.17
CA GLY A 327 15.99 -18.59 0.92
C GLY A 327 15.99 -19.25 2.31
N ALA A 328 16.99 -20.11 2.58
CA ALA A 328 17.07 -20.91 3.81
C ALA A 328 17.19 -20.06 5.10
N HIS A 329 17.59 -18.79 4.97
CA HIS A 329 17.82 -17.83 6.04
C HIS A 329 17.26 -16.45 5.65
N ASN A 330 17.63 -15.43 6.43
CA ASN A 330 17.44 -14.04 6.04
C ASN A 330 18.18 -13.76 4.73
N GLY A 331 17.63 -12.92 3.86
CA GLY A 331 18.22 -12.63 2.56
C GLY A 331 17.70 -11.35 1.94
N SER A 332 18.28 -10.99 0.80
CA SER A 332 17.87 -9.83 0.03
C SER A 332 16.77 -10.20 -0.96
N TRP A 333 15.71 -9.38 -1.03
CA TRP A 333 14.68 -9.45 -2.07
C TRP A 333 15.31 -9.43 -3.47
N ASP A 334 16.42 -8.72 -3.64
CA ASP A 334 17.03 -8.47 -4.95
C ASP A 334 17.93 -9.60 -5.44
N ASP A 335 18.18 -10.62 -4.61
CA ASP A 335 18.98 -11.78 -4.97
C ASP A 335 18.07 -12.91 -5.45
N ALA A 336 18.13 -13.19 -6.74
CA ALA A 336 17.31 -14.20 -7.43
C ALA A 336 17.45 -15.61 -6.83
N ALA A 337 18.61 -15.92 -6.22
CA ALA A 337 18.86 -17.23 -5.61
C ALA A 337 18.02 -17.48 -4.35
N ASN A 338 17.41 -16.44 -3.77
CA ASN A 338 16.49 -16.58 -2.64
C ASN A 338 15.04 -16.84 -3.06
N TRP A 339 14.74 -16.75 -4.34
CA TRP A 339 13.42 -17.00 -4.90
C TRP A 339 13.38 -18.38 -5.56
N ASP A 340 12.20 -18.98 -5.61
CA ASP A 340 11.99 -20.14 -6.44
C ASP A 340 12.32 -19.84 -7.90
N TRP A 341 12.71 -20.90 -8.62
CA TRP A 341 13.13 -20.81 -10.02
C TRP A 341 14.34 -19.90 -10.30
N ASN A 342 15.07 -19.48 -9.26
CA ASN A 342 16.22 -18.57 -9.36
C ASN A 342 15.88 -17.27 -10.10
N MET A 343 14.68 -16.72 -9.86
CA MET A 343 14.13 -15.60 -10.60
C MET A 343 13.51 -14.58 -9.65
N ARG A 344 13.82 -13.29 -9.84
CA ARG A 344 13.19 -12.23 -9.04
C ARG A 344 11.72 -12.07 -9.45
N PRO A 345 10.82 -11.75 -8.50
CA PRO A 345 9.44 -11.46 -8.84
C PRO A 345 9.32 -10.26 -9.79
N SER A 346 8.39 -10.35 -10.74
CA SER A 346 8.01 -9.31 -11.68
C SER A 346 6.49 -9.09 -11.68
N GLU A 347 5.99 -8.20 -12.52
CA GLU A 347 4.58 -7.88 -12.70
C GLU A 347 3.71 -9.12 -13.00
N LEU A 348 4.30 -10.20 -13.49
CA LEU A 348 3.60 -11.44 -13.79
C LEU A 348 3.34 -12.32 -12.56
N GLN A 349 4.07 -12.13 -11.46
CA GLN A 349 4.04 -13.04 -10.30
C GLN A 349 3.32 -12.46 -9.09
N GLN A 350 2.45 -13.29 -8.50
CA GLN A 350 1.99 -13.15 -7.13
C GLN A 350 3.14 -13.55 -6.20
N VAL A 351 3.56 -12.64 -5.32
CA VAL A 351 4.60 -12.92 -4.34
C VAL A 351 4.01 -13.50 -3.07
N SER A 352 4.60 -14.60 -2.60
CA SER A 352 4.26 -15.28 -1.36
C SER A 352 5.47 -15.35 -0.43
N LEU A 353 5.36 -14.68 0.72
CA LEU A 353 6.39 -14.61 1.76
C LEU A 353 5.92 -15.38 3.00
N ASP A 354 6.00 -16.69 2.93
CA ASP A 354 5.54 -17.62 3.96
C ASP A 354 6.65 -18.62 4.33
N SER A 355 6.81 -18.95 5.62
CA SER A 355 7.85 -19.90 6.04
C SER A 355 7.53 -20.66 7.32
N ASP A 356 7.93 -21.94 7.38
CA ASP A 356 7.91 -22.76 8.60
C ASP A 356 8.91 -22.32 9.68
N THR A 357 9.88 -21.48 9.31
CA THR A 357 10.87 -20.93 10.23
C THR A 357 10.91 -19.42 10.12
N SER A 358 11.16 -18.71 11.22
CA SER A 358 11.18 -17.25 11.17
C SER A 358 12.31 -16.71 10.30
N LYS A 359 11.99 -15.78 9.40
CA LYS A 359 12.95 -15.20 8.43
C LYS A 359 12.69 -13.72 8.20
N THR A 360 13.72 -13.01 7.75
CA THR A 360 13.66 -11.61 7.32
C THR A 360 14.10 -11.47 5.86
N VAL A 361 13.19 -10.98 5.03
CA VAL A 361 13.44 -10.54 3.65
C VAL A 361 13.73 -9.05 3.69
N ILE A 362 14.90 -8.64 3.18
CA ILE A 362 15.33 -7.24 3.16
C ILE A 362 15.23 -6.72 1.73
N GLY A 363 14.41 -5.70 1.52
CA GLY A 363 14.23 -5.09 0.21
C GLY A 363 12.77 -4.83 -0.16
N PRO A 364 12.52 -4.46 -1.41
CA PRO A 364 13.53 -4.33 -2.46
C PRO A 364 14.38 -3.05 -2.31
N ALA A 365 15.60 -3.06 -2.86
CA ALA A 365 16.47 -1.87 -2.92
C ALA A 365 16.16 -0.96 -4.12
N ALA A 366 15.55 -1.52 -5.17
CA ALA A 366 15.01 -0.79 -6.32
C ALA A 366 13.49 -1.02 -6.41
N ASN A 367 12.79 -0.22 -7.21
CA ASN A 367 11.35 -0.39 -7.35
C ASN A 367 11.02 -1.77 -7.94
N ALA A 368 10.09 -2.48 -7.32
CA ALA A 368 9.59 -3.77 -7.76
C ALA A 368 8.12 -3.64 -8.18
N GLN A 369 7.85 -3.94 -9.46
CA GLN A 369 6.48 -4.18 -9.94
C GLN A 369 6.18 -5.65 -9.75
N ILE A 370 5.03 -5.97 -9.17
CA ILE A 370 4.59 -7.35 -8.92
C ILE A 370 3.09 -7.46 -9.14
N LYS A 371 2.56 -8.66 -9.33
CA LYS A 371 1.11 -8.85 -9.47
C LYS A 371 0.37 -8.59 -8.14
N GLY A 372 0.95 -9.07 -7.05
CA GLY A 372 0.43 -8.91 -5.69
C GLY A 372 1.42 -9.44 -4.66
N LEU A 373 1.19 -9.16 -3.38
CA LEU A 373 2.05 -9.61 -2.29
C LEU A 373 1.25 -10.11 -1.09
N ALA A 374 1.58 -11.32 -0.67
CA ALA A 374 1.09 -11.96 0.55
C ALA A 374 2.27 -12.21 1.50
N LEU A 375 2.13 -11.82 2.77
CA LEU A 375 3.15 -11.91 3.80
C LEU A 375 2.63 -12.64 5.03
N GLY A 376 3.17 -13.82 5.34
CA GLY A 376 2.80 -14.59 6.52
C GLY A 376 1.30 -14.93 6.59
N THR A 377 0.71 -15.20 5.42
CA THR A 377 -0.71 -15.51 5.24
C THR A 377 -1.02 -16.99 5.40
N GLN A 378 -0.03 -17.86 5.17
CA GLN A 378 -0.19 -19.30 5.32
C GLN A 378 -0.08 -19.70 6.80
N ASN A 379 -0.77 -20.78 7.16
CA ASN A 379 -0.73 -21.34 8.51
C ASN A 379 0.55 -22.17 8.72
N LEU A 380 1.70 -21.50 8.66
CA LEU A 380 3.02 -22.06 8.93
C LEU A 380 3.53 -21.58 10.29
N ASP A 381 4.50 -22.29 10.86
CA ASP A 381 4.97 -22.03 12.24
C ASP A 381 5.77 -20.72 12.36
N GLY A 382 6.55 -20.39 11.33
CA GLY A 382 7.48 -19.27 11.31
C GLY A 382 6.83 -17.90 11.09
N TYR A 383 7.45 -16.86 11.64
CA TYR A 383 7.13 -15.48 11.31
C TYR A 383 7.97 -14.98 10.14
N THR A 384 7.34 -14.46 9.09
CA THR A 384 8.06 -13.85 7.97
C THR A 384 8.05 -12.34 8.11
N THR A 385 9.24 -11.74 8.13
CA THR A 385 9.42 -10.29 8.17
C THR A 385 9.80 -9.77 6.79
N LEU A 386 9.05 -8.82 6.25
CA LEU A 386 9.48 -7.99 5.14
C LEU A 386 9.99 -6.66 5.70
N LYS A 387 11.29 -6.41 5.54
CA LYS A 387 11.92 -5.15 5.88
C LYS A 387 12.18 -4.36 4.59
N LEU A 388 11.38 -3.33 4.35
CA LEU A 388 11.57 -2.41 3.23
C LEU A 388 12.92 -1.70 3.33
N ASN A 389 13.54 -1.45 2.18
CA ASN A 389 14.89 -0.90 2.09
C ASN A 389 15.02 0.10 0.93
N GLY A 390 14.11 1.08 0.88
CA GLY A 390 14.17 2.22 -0.03
C GLY A 390 13.51 2.06 -1.40
N GLY A 391 13.35 0.84 -1.91
CA GLY A 391 12.60 0.59 -3.14
C GLY A 391 11.08 0.55 -2.92
N ASP A 392 10.32 1.03 -3.90
CA ASP A 392 8.86 0.94 -3.89
C ASP A 392 8.39 -0.46 -4.29
N ILE A 393 7.43 -1.04 -3.57
CA ILE A 393 6.69 -2.23 -4.03
C ILE A 393 5.36 -1.76 -4.64
N SER A 394 5.13 -2.09 -5.90
CA SER A 394 3.91 -1.71 -6.64
C SER A 394 3.16 -2.96 -7.10
N PRO A 395 2.19 -3.43 -6.32
CA PRO A 395 1.34 -4.55 -6.72
C PRO A 395 0.28 -4.08 -7.73
N GLU A 396 0.11 -4.79 -8.86
CA GLU A 396 -1.00 -4.55 -9.80
C GLU A 396 -2.38 -4.76 -9.15
N SER A 397 -2.45 -5.67 -8.17
CA SER A 397 -3.64 -5.87 -7.35
C SER A 397 -4.01 -4.64 -6.52
N LEU A 398 -3.10 -3.68 -6.41
CA LEU A 398 -3.17 -2.49 -5.57
C LEU A 398 -3.35 -2.81 -4.07
N HIS A 399 -3.03 -4.04 -3.64
CA HIS A 399 -3.09 -4.40 -2.23
C HIS A 399 -1.96 -5.34 -1.77
N LEU A 400 -1.56 -5.16 -0.51
CA LEU A 400 -0.68 -6.03 0.27
C LEU A 400 -1.47 -6.70 1.38
N MET A 401 -1.37 -8.03 1.49
CA MET A 401 -1.95 -8.80 2.58
C MET A 401 -0.87 -9.24 3.58
N ILE A 402 -1.06 -8.91 4.86
CA ILE A 402 -0.21 -9.35 5.96
C ILE A 402 -1.05 -10.23 6.89
N GLY A 403 -0.79 -11.53 6.86
CA GLY A 403 -1.46 -12.48 7.75
C GLY A 403 -0.88 -12.47 9.16
N GLY A 404 -1.46 -13.25 10.08
CA GLY A 404 -1.08 -13.28 11.50
C GLY A 404 0.38 -13.66 11.79
N LYS A 405 1.11 -14.20 10.80
CA LYS A 405 2.53 -14.54 10.87
C LYS A 405 3.43 -13.54 10.12
N GLY A 406 2.84 -12.55 9.47
CA GLY A 406 3.54 -11.52 8.72
C GLY A 406 3.99 -10.35 9.59
N ILE A 407 5.18 -9.82 9.32
CA ILE A 407 5.71 -8.62 9.94
C ILE A 407 6.21 -7.65 8.86
N LEU A 408 5.62 -6.47 8.74
CA LEU A 408 6.13 -5.41 7.85
C LEU A 408 6.89 -4.34 8.65
N THR A 409 8.06 -3.92 8.17
CA THR A 409 8.88 -2.88 8.80
C THR A 409 9.83 -2.21 7.81
N GLY A 410 10.65 -1.27 8.28
CA GLY A 410 11.66 -0.55 7.50
C GLY A 410 11.11 0.64 6.74
N ASP A 411 11.99 1.25 5.96
CA ASP A 411 11.73 2.47 5.21
C ASP A 411 11.40 2.13 3.76
N GLY A 412 10.25 2.58 3.28
CA GLY A 412 9.84 2.37 1.91
C GLY A 412 8.37 2.60 1.68
N ARG A 413 7.95 2.33 0.44
CA ARG A 413 6.61 2.62 -0.05
C ARG A 413 5.95 1.38 -0.63
N ILE A 414 4.72 1.15 -0.22
CA ILE A 414 3.80 0.22 -0.87
C ILE A 414 2.84 1.07 -1.71
N ASN A 415 2.90 0.95 -3.03
CA ASN A 415 1.97 1.59 -3.96
C ASN A 415 0.65 0.81 -4.04
N GLY A 416 0.01 0.62 -2.89
CA GLY A 416 -1.26 -0.08 -2.72
C GLY A 416 -1.79 0.07 -1.28
N ASP A 417 -2.99 -0.44 -1.05
CA ASP A 417 -3.59 -0.56 0.28
C ASP A 417 -2.94 -1.71 1.06
N VAL A 418 -2.77 -1.54 2.37
CA VAL A 418 -2.17 -2.56 3.24
C VAL A 418 -3.22 -3.10 4.20
N TYR A 419 -3.49 -4.39 4.15
CA TYR A 419 -4.40 -5.08 5.06
C TYR A 419 -3.61 -6.02 5.97
N SER A 420 -3.73 -5.84 7.28
CA SER A 420 -2.90 -6.54 8.25
C SER A 420 -3.69 -7.15 9.40
N SER A 421 -3.70 -8.48 9.47
CA SER A 421 -3.95 -9.22 10.72
C SER A 421 -2.65 -9.59 11.45
N GLY A 422 -1.50 -9.31 10.83
CA GLY A 422 -0.17 -9.48 11.40
C GLY A 422 0.34 -8.24 12.15
N LYS A 423 1.66 -8.05 12.13
CA LYS A 423 2.33 -6.94 12.81
C LYS A 423 2.91 -5.94 11.81
N ILE A 424 2.67 -4.65 12.04
CA ILE A 424 3.39 -3.56 11.37
C ILE A 424 4.24 -2.85 12.41
N VAL A 425 5.54 -2.72 12.13
CA VAL A 425 6.49 -1.93 12.91
C VAL A 425 6.85 -0.70 12.10
N ALA A 426 6.19 0.41 12.44
CA ALA A 426 6.39 1.73 11.83
C ALA A 426 7.83 2.22 12.00
N ASP A 427 8.36 2.77 10.92
CA ASP A 427 9.66 3.42 10.80
C ASP A 427 9.50 4.67 9.92
N ASN A 428 9.52 4.53 8.59
CA ASN A 428 9.05 5.54 7.64
C ASN A 428 8.30 4.85 6.50
N LEU A 429 7.10 4.34 6.80
CA LEU A 429 6.33 3.49 5.91
C LEU A 429 5.26 4.30 5.16
N TYR A 430 5.28 4.24 3.84
CA TYR A 430 4.26 4.84 2.98
C TYR A 430 3.33 3.75 2.44
N ALA A 431 2.02 3.99 2.49
CA ALA A 431 1.05 3.24 1.70
C ALA A 431 0.28 4.20 0.79
N TYR A 432 -0.28 3.72 -0.32
CA TYR A 432 -0.89 4.63 -1.30
C TYR A 432 -2.13 5.35 -0.75
N ASN A 433 -3.02 4.62 -0.08
CA ASN A 433 -4.28 5.17 0.40
C ASN A 433 -4.57 4.75 1.85
N VAL A 434 -4.65 3.46 2.17
CA VAL A 434 -4.95 3.01 3.55
C VAL A 434 -4.01 1.95 4.09
N ILE A 435 -3.70 2.06 5.39
CA ILE A 435 -3.23 0.94 6.22
C ILE A 435 -4.40 0.52 7.13
N ASN A 436 -4.87 -0.71 6.98
CA ASN A 436 -5.94 -1.26 7.79
C ASN A 436 -5.42 -2.40 8.69
N GLN A 437 -5.45 -2.18 10.00
CA GLN A 437 -5.16 -3.18 11.03
C GLN A 437 -6.42 -4.01 11.33
N ALA A 438 -6.66 -5.04 10.53
CA ALA A 438 -7.77 -5.98 10.68
C ALA A 438 -7.46 -7.05 11.74
N GLY A 439 -7.36 -6.64 13.01
CA GLY A 439 -7.00 -7.52 14.13
C GLY A 439 -5.49 -7.67 14.39
N GLY A 440 -4.67 -7.00 13.57
CA GLY A 440 -3.21 -6.94 13.73
C GLY A 440 -2.73 -5.96 14.81
N VAL A 441 -1.42 -5.74 14.84
CA VAL A 441 -0.76 -4.78 15.75
C VAL A 441 0.11 -3.80 14.96
N LEU A 442 -0.17 -2.51 15.10
CA LEU A 442 0.72 -1.42 14.69
C LEU A 442 1.53 -0.91 15.90
N THR A 443 2.85 -0.80 15.75
CA THR A 443 3.75 -0.29 16.80
C THR A 443 5.01 0.31 16.15
N GLY A 444 5.95 0.87 16.91
CA GLY A 444 7.24 1.33 16.40
C GLY A 444 7.57 2.76 16.81
N ASN A 445 8.75 3.21 16.37
CA ASN A 445 9.23 4.58 16.56
C ASN A 445 9.42 5.15 15.17
N GLY A 446 8.54 6.05 14.72
CA GLY A 446 8.54 6.50 13.34
C GLY A 446 7.17 6.97 12.85
N ALA A 447 6.97 6.95 11.55
CA ALA A 447 5.78 7.40 10.86
C ALA A 447 5.16 6.31 9.97
N ILE A 448 3.84 6.35 9.87
CA ILE A 448 3.11 5.82 8.73
C ILE A 448 2.49 6.96 7.94
N HIS A 449 2.58 6.91 6.62
CA HIS A 449 2.02 7.91 5.71
C HIS A 449 0.89 7.29 4.89
N ALA A 450 -0.32 7.29 5.47
CA ALA A 450 -1.55 6.77 4.91
C ALA A 450 -2.73 7.07 5.84
N ASN A 451 -3.96 7.00 5.30
CA ASN A 451 -5.14 6.90 6.15
C ASN A 451 -5.06 5.60 6.98
N LEU A 452 -5.60 5.63 8.20
CA LEU A 452 -5.50 4.51 9.12
C LEU A 452 -6.90 3.99 9.48
N GLY A 453 -7.12 2.70 9.23
CA GLY A 453 -8.22 1.94 9.83
C GLY A 453 -7.68 1.03 10.92
N ASN A 454 -8.12 1.19 12.16
CA ASN A 454 -7.72 0.32 13.26
C ASN A 454 -8.89 -0.52 13.78
N GLU A 455 -8.90 -1.81 13.49
CA GLU A 455 -9.79 -2.82 14.09
C GLU A 455 -9.03 -3.76 15.05
N GLY A 456 -7.71 -3.67 15.07
CA GLY A 456 -6.81 -4.39 15.97
C GLY A 456 -6.27 -3.50 17.08
N GLU A 457 -4.95 -3.45 17.22
CA GLU A 457 -4.30 -2.64 18.24
C GLU A 457 -3.20 -1.72 17.69
N ILE A 458 -3.15 -0.49 18.20
CA ILE A 458 -1.99 0.39 18.09
C ILE A 458 -1.33 0.44 19.46
N ARG A 459 -0.02 0.18 19.50
CA ARG A 459 0.76 0.15 20.74
C ARG A 459 1.96 1.09 20.64
N VAL A 460 1.93 2.13 21.46
CA VAL A 460 3.03 3.08 21.67
C VAL A 460 3.55 2.87 23.10
N ALA A 461 4.68 2.18 23.21
CA ALA A 461 5.32 1.87 24.48
C ALA A 461 6.21 3.01 24.98
N ALA A 462 6.87 2.79 26.12
CA ALA A 462 7.69 3.80 26.79
C ALA A 462 8.84 4.29 25.90
N GLY A 463 8.91 5.61 25.69
CA GLY A 463 9.90 6.26 24.84
C GLY A 463 9.69 6.08 23.34
N GLN A 464 8.55 5.51 22.92
CA GLN A 464 8.18 5.44 21.52
C GLN A 464 7.43 6.69 21.09
N ASN A 465 7.71 7.13 19.85
CA ASN A 465 7.00 8.22 19.18
C ASN A 465 6.47 7.67 17.86
N LEU A 466 5.15 7.66 17.71
CA LEU A 466 4.47 7.19 16.50
C LEU A 466 3.69 8.34 15.86
N LEU A 467 4.00 8.65 14.61
CA LEU A 467 3.24 9.56 13.77
C LEU A 467 2.33 8.76 12.82
N VAL A 468 1.06 9.13 12.78
CA VAL A 468 0.08 8.70 11.79
C VAL A 468 -0.24 9.89 10.91
N ASP A 469 0.22 9.85 9.67
CA ASP A 469 0.14 10.97 8.72
C ASP A 469 -0.78 10.62 7.56
N GLY A 470 -2.06 10.99 7.70
CA GLY A 470 -3.07 10.90 6.66
C GLY A 470 -4.15 11.97 6.86
N ASP A 471 -5.22 11.89 6.09
CA ASP A 471 -6.28 12.90 6.13
C ASP A 471 -7.42 12.48 7.09
N ASN A 472 -7.79 11.19 7.09
CA ASN A 472 -8.92 10.67 7.85
C ASN A 472 -8.61 9.30 8.45
N HIS A 473 -8.78 9.17 9.75
CA HIS A 473 -8.45 7.98 10.53
C HIS A 473 -9.67 7.44 11.29
N ALA A 474 -9.72 6.12 11.44
CA ALA A 474 -10.79 5.42 12.13
C ALA A 474 -10.22 4.48 13.19
N ASN A 475 -10.73 4.57 14.42
CA ASN A 475 -10.46 3.64 15.50
C ASN A 475 -11.71 2.86 15.89
N VAL A 476 -11.75 1.57 15.56
CA VAL A 476 -12.76 0.60 16.01
C VAL A 476 -12.15 -0.35 17.05
N GLY A 477 -10.84 -0.55 17.02
CA GLY A 477 -10.06 -1.35 17.97
C GLY A 477 -9.51 -0.52 19.13
N LYS A 478 -8.28 -0.86 19.56
CA LYS A 478 -7.61 -0.21 20.70
C LYS A 478 -6.40 0.61 20.24
N MET A 479 -6.28 1.84 20.72
CA MET A 479 -5.04 2.62 20.67
C MET A 479 -4.52 2.75 22.11
N GLU A 480 -3.29 2.31 22.37
CA GLU A 480 -2.68 2.36 23.70
C GLU A 480 -1.35 3.10 23.67
N VAL A 481 -1.23 4.11 24.54
CA VAL A 481 -0.02 4.92 24.71
C VAL A 481 0.40 4.88 26.17
N ILE A 482 1.59 4.34 26.43
CA ILE A 482 2.15 4.19 27.79
C ILE A 482 3.55 4.81 27.80
N SER A 483 3.69 5.97 28.46
CA SER A 483 4.98 6.69 28.56
C SER A 483 5.61 7.02 27.20
N GLY A 484 4.79 7.20 26.17
CA GLY A 484 5.20 7.51 24.80
C GLY A 484 4.31 8.59 24.17
N GLU A 485 4.52 8.84 22.89
CA GLU A 485 3.85 9.89 22.12
C GLU A 485 3.16 9.31 20.87
N LEU A 486 1.86 9.59 20.73
CA LEU A 486 1.10 9.33 19.51
C LEU A 486 0.69 10.66 18.90
N GLU A 487 1.13 10.91 17.68
CA GLU A 487 0.75 12.06 16.87
C GLU A 487 -0.10 11.60 15.68
N VAL A 488 -1.24 12.24 15.48
CA VAL A 488 -2.18 11.95 14.40
C VAL A 488 -2.45 13.24 13.65
N ASN A 489 -1.97 13.32 12.42
CA ASN A 489 -2.40 14.34 11.47
C ASN A 489 -3.74 13.93 10.86
N GLY A 490 -4.54 14.90 10.40
CA GLY A 490 -5.89 14.61 9.93
C GLY A 490 -6.87 14.24 11.04
N ASN A 491 -8.14 14.05 10.67
CA ASN A 491 -9.21 13.86 11.64
C ASN A 491 -9.22 12.40 12.12
N LEU A 492 -9.27 12.18 13.44
CA LEU A 492 -9.45 10.86 14.03
C LEU A 492 -10.89 10.68 14.54
N THR A 493 -11.56 9.62 14.10
CA THR A 493 -12.86 9.19 14.67
C THR A 493 -12.68 7.94 15.54
N ASN A 494 -13.05 8.02 16.81
CA ASN A 494 -13.15 6.87 17.71
C ASN A 494 -14.58 6.32 17.68
N TYR A 495 -14.75 5.16 17.04
CA TYR A 495 -16.04 4.60 16.66
C TYR A 495 -16.77 3.89 17.81
N PRO A 496 -18.12 3.93 17.83
CA PRO A 496 -18.94 3.40 18.92
C PRO A 496 -18.79 1.89 19.14
N ASN A 497 -19.18 1.43 20.33
CA ASN A 497 -19.25 0.05 20.81
C ASN A 497 -17.91 -0.67 21.09
N SER A 498 -16.83 -0.35 20.37
CA SER A 498 -15.55 -1.06 20.54
C SER A 498 -14.31 -0.17 20.55
N GLY A 499 -14.38 1.05 20.00
CA GLY A 499 -13.25 1.98 19.96
C GLY A 499 -12.76 2.37 21.35
N VAL A 500 -11.47 2.13 21.61
CA VAL A 500 -10.80 2.54 22.85
C VAL A 500 -9.52 3.29 22.54
N ILE A 501 -9.35 4.47 23.14
CA ILE A 501 -8.07 5.18 23.24
C ILE A 501 -7.65 5.16 24.70
N ALA A 502 -6.46 4.62 25.01
CA ALA A 502 -5.97 4.46 26.37
C ALA A 502 -4.62 5.17 26.55
N GLY A 503 -4.53 6.00 27.59
CA GLY A 503 -3.33 6.75 27.94
C GLY A 503 -2.88 6.52 29.38
N ARG A 504 -1.57 6.39 29.57
CA ARG A 504 -0.92 6.44 30.89
C ARG A 504 0.47 7.07 30.77
N ASN A 505 0.69 8.20 31.44
CA ASN A 505 1.85 9.05 31.15
C ASN A 505 1.99 9.34 29.65
N ALA A 506 0.86 9.56 28.97
CA ALA A 506 0.81 9.60 27.52
C ALA A 506 0.84 11.04 27.00
N THR A 507 1.51 11.22 25.86
CA THR A 507 1.35 12.41 25.02
C THR A 507 0.51 12.02 23.80
N LEU A 508 -0.63 12.66 23.62
CA LEU A 508 -1.57 12.43 22.53
C LEU A 508 -1.75 13.72 21.75
N ARG A 509 -1.46 13.71 20.44
CA ARG A 509 -1.63 14.88 19.56
C ARG A 509 -2.59 14.55 18.43
N PHE A 510 -3.75 15.17 18.44
CA PHE A 510 -4.77 15.04 17.41
C PHE A 510 -4.77 16.31 16.55
N ASN A 511 -3.73 16.50 15.73
CA ASN A 511 -3.50 17.75 15.01
C ASN A 511 -4.66 18.13 14.05
N GLY A 512 -5.41 17.16 13.52
CA GLY A 512 -6.65 17.40 12.76
C GLY A 512 -7.94 17.28 13.57
N GLY A 513 -7.84 17.01 14.87
CA GLY A 513 -8.94 16.89 15.81
C GLY A 513 -9.43 15.46 16.06
N LEU A 514 -10.03 15.25 17.23
CA LEU A 514 -10.60 13.97 17.67
C LEU A 514 -12.13 14.06 17.75
N HIS A 515 -12.82 13.20 16.99
CA HIS A 515 -14.23 12.92 17.18
C HIS A 515 -14.40 11.63 18.01
N ASN A 516 -14.74 11.78 19.28
CA ASN A 516 -14.95 10.65 20.18
C ASN A 516 -16.43 10.30 20.30
N VAL A 517 -16.81 9.08 19.92
CA VAL A 517 -18.17 8.51 20.13
C VAL A 517 -18.09 7.22 20.97
N ALA A 518 -16.92 6.95 21.55
CA ALA A 518 -16.63 5.75 22.32
C ALA A 518 -15.77 6.07 23.54
N SER A 519 -14.81 5.22 23.90
CA SER A 519 -14.07 5.36 25.15
C SER A 519 -12.69 5.97 24.95
N VAL A 520 -12.37 7.02 25.70
CA VAL A 520 -11.01 7.49 25.99
C VAL A 520 -10.75 7.26 27.47
N ALA A 521 -9.72 6.49 27.82
CA ALA A 521 -9.39 6.14 29.20
C ALA A 521 -7.97 6.59 29.58
N LEU A 522 -7.88 7.60 30.43
CA LEU A 522 -6.63 8.19 30.94
C LEU A 522 -6.45 7.73 32.39
N THR A 523 -5.59 6.73 32.61
CA THR A 523 -5.68 5.85 33.80
C THR A 523 -4.53 5.99 34.81
N GLY A 524 -3.59 6.91 34.58
CA GLY A 524 -2.46 7.11 35.49
C GLY A 524 -1.50 8.21 35.04
N GLY A 525 -0.91 8.88 36.02
CA GLY A 525 0.16 9.86 35.83
C GLY A 525 -0.30 11.12 35.08
N TYR A 526 0.62 11.75 34.35
CA TYR A 526 0.35 12.99 33.60
C TYR A 526 0.08 12.68 32.14
N ASN A 527 -1.10 13.06 31.64
CA ASN A 527 -1.43 12.90 30.23
C ASN A 527 -1.56 14.28 29.58
N ASP A 528 -0.87 14.48 28.47
CA ASP A 528 -0.89 15.71 27.68
C ASP A 528 -1.66 15.45 26.39
N ILE A 529 -2.74 16.20 26.15
CA ILE A 529 -3.63 16.01 25.01
C ILE A 529 -3.78 17.33 24.25
N SER A 530 -3.30 17.36 23.01
CA SER A 530 -3.43 18.52 22.10
C SER A 530 -4.28 18.18 20.87
N GLY A 531 -4.85 19.21 20.25
CA GLY A 531 -5.82 19.14 19.17
C GLY A 531 -7.26 19.26 19.66
N ASP A 532 -8.12 19.89 18.84
CA ASP A 532 -9.53 20.07 19.15
C ASP A 532 -10.24 18.72 19.37
N ILE A 533 -11.09 18.63 20.39
CA ILE A 533 -11.84 17.42 20.70
C ILE A 533 -13.33 17.70 20.64
N VAL A 534 -14.06 16.83 19.94
CA VAL A 534 -15.52 16.73 20.01
C VAL A 534 -15.86 15.38 20.64
N ASN A 535 -16.28 15.39 21.90
CA ASN A 535 -16.82 14.23 22.59
C ASN A 535 -18.34 14.18 22.35
N HIS A 536 -18.77 13.37 21.40
CA HIS A 536 -20.16 13.26 20.99
C HIS A 536 -21.01 12.54 22.04
N ASP A 537 -22.34 12.61 21.90
CA ASP A 537 -23.28 11.77 22.65
C ASP A 537 -22.91 10.27 22.53
N GLY A 538 -22.93 9.57 23.68
CA GLY A 538 -22.42 8.20 23.83
C GLY A 538 -20.88 8.08 23.98
N GLY A 539 -20.14 9.15 23.72
CA GLY A 539 -18.70 9.25 23.98
C GLY A 539 -18.40 9.44 25.47
N LYS A 540 -17.34 8.78 25.95
CA LYS A 540 -16.84 8.88 27.32
C LYS A 540 -15.35 9.19 27.33
N ILE A 541 -14.95 10.24 28.03
CA ILE A 541 -13.55 10.51 28.40
C ILE A 541 -13.42 10.28 29.90
N ALA A 542 -12.69 9.25 30.31
CA ALA A 542 -12.50 8.89 31.72
C ALA A 542 -11.07 9.19 32.18
N ILE A 543 -10.92 10.20 33.03
CA ILE A 543 -9.71 10.51 33.78
C ILE A 543 -9.82 9.80 35.13
N THR A 544 -9.08 8.71 35.31
CA THR A 544 -9.22 7.82 36.46
C THR A 544 -7.87 7.37 37.01
N GLY A 545 -7.87 6.80 38.22
CA GLY A 545 -6.68 6.47 38.97
C GLY A 545 -6.26 7.60 39.92
N LEU A 546 -5.87 7.22 41.13
CA LEU A 546 -5.41 8.18 42.14
C LEU A 546 -4.15 8.90 41.65
N GLY A 547 -4.16 10.23 41.67
CA GLY A 547 -3.03 11.06 41.24
C GLY A 547 -2.89 11.19 39.72
N THR A 548 -3.89 10.79 38.94
CA THR A 548 -3.92 11.08 37.50
C THR A 548 -4.24 12.55 37.26
N SER A 549 -3.52 13.19 36.35
CA SER A 549 -3.81 14.53 35.87
C SER A 549 -3.77 14.54 34.35
N SER A 550 -4.79 15.09 33.72
CA SER A 550 -4.87 15.20 32.26
C SER A 550 -5.06 16.65 31.85
N VAL A 551 -4.22 17.12 30.93
CA VAL A 551 -4.24 18.49 30.39
C VAL A 551 -4.74 18.45 28.95
N PHE A 552 -5.78 19.21 28.67
CA PHE A 552 -6.34 19.43 27.34
C PHE A 552 -5.94 20.84 26.89
N TYR A 553 -5.10 20.91 25.86
CA TYR A 553 -4.48 22.18 25.44
C TYR A 553 -5.40 23.03 24.57
N ASP A 554 -6.25 22.40 23.76
CA ASP A 554 -7.07 23.04 22.74
C ASP A 554 -8.57 22.92 23.05
N ASP A 555 -9.43 23.32 22.12
CA ASP A 555 -10.86 23.45 22.36
C ASP A 555 -11.56 22.09 22.53
N MET A 556 -12.54 22.05 23.43
CA MET A 556 -13.30 20.86 23.81
C MET A 556 -14.80 21.14 23.66
N VAL A 557 -15.47 20.41 22.76
CA VAL A 557 -16.94 20.32 22.70
C VAL A 557 -17.37 19.01 23.33
N ASN A 558 -18.00 19.06 24.50
CA ASN A 558 -18.48 17.90 25.23
C ASN A 558 -20.00 17.79 25.14
N ASP A 559 -20.48 16.78 24.42
CA ASP A 559 -21.88 16.32 24.39
C ASP A 559 -22.06 14.91 24.97
N GLY A 560 -20.97 14.26 25.37
CA GLY A 560 -20.96 12.97 26.05
C GLY A 560 -20.68 13.10 27.54
N GLU A 561 -19.93 12.16 28.10
CA GLU A 561 -19.48 12.18 29.50
C GLU A 561 -17.98 12.46 29.59
N ILE A 562 -17.59 13.44 30.41
CA ILE A 562 -16.22 13.58 30.90
C ILE A 562 -16.20 13.19 32.37
N LYS A 563 -15.60 12.05 32.69
CA LYS A 563 -15.49 11.55 34.07
C LYS A 563 -14.13 11.86 34.67
N THR A 564 -14.07 12.66 35.71
CA THR A 564 -12.86 12.90 36.52
C THR A 564 -12.99 12.17 37.85
N ALA A 565 -12.38 11.00 38.03
CA ALA A 565 -12.55 10.23 39.27
C ALA A 565 -12.02 10.97 40.51
N THR A 566 -12.57 10.68 41.70
CA THR A 566 -12.07 11.21 42.97
C THR A 566 -10.57 10.96 43.13
N GLY A 567 -9.82 12.03 43.41
CA GLY A 567 -8.36 12.00 43.51
C GLY A 567 -7.61 12.12 42.17
N ALA A 568 -8.32 12.32 41.06
CA ALA A 568 -7.77 12.71 39.77
C ALA A 568 -8.13 14.18 39.43
N GLY A 569 -7.47 14.74 38.42
CA GLY A 569 -7.71 16.10 37.94
C GLY A 569 -7.77 16.21 36.41
N SER A 570 -8.69 17.05 35.91
CA SER A 570 -8.74 17.46 34.50
C SER A 570 -8.51 18.97 34.39
N ILE A 571 -7.68 19.37 33.42
CA ILE A 571 -7.28 20.76 33.21
C ILE A 571 -7.55 21.12 31.75
N PHE A 572 -8.38 22.14 31.52
CA PHE A 572 -8.75 22.62 30.19
C PHE A 572 -8.16 24.00 29.95
N LEU A 573 -7.22 24.10 29.02
CA LEU A 573 -6.55 25.35 28.65
C LEU A 573 -7.26 26.06 27.49
N GLY A 574 -7.93 25.30 26.61
CA GLY A 574 -8.79 25.83 25.55
C GLY A 574 -10.23 26.08 26.01
N THR A 575 -11.07 26.48 25.07
CA THR A 575 -12.49 26.72 25.32
C THR A 575 -13.22 25.40 25.56
N VAL A 576 -14.07 25.35 26.59
CA VAL A 576 -14.97 24.21 26.83
C VAL A 576 -16.42 24.60 26.54
N SER A 577 -17.13 23.76 25.79
CA SER A 577 -18.54 23.95 25.44
C SER A 577 -19.31 22.64 25.32
N GLY A 578 -20.61 22.70 25.03
CA GLY A 578 -21.48 21.53 24.82
C GLY A 578 -22.34 21.14 26.03
N ASN A 579 -23.27 20.22 25.81
CA ASN A 579 -24.32 19.85 26.80
C ASN A 579 -23.99 18.62 27.65
N GLY A 580 -22.80 18.06 27.47
CA GLY A 580 -22.36 16.83 28.11
C GLY A 580 -22.07 17.01 29.60
N GLU A 581 -22.18 15.91 30.35
CA GLU A 581 -22.00 15.92 31.81
C GLU A 581 -20.52 15.77 32.19
N PHE A 582 -20.12 16.47 33.24
CA PHE A 582 -18.87 16.20 33.96
C PHE A 582 -19.18 15.40 35.22
N THR A 583 -18.68 14.18 35.31
CA THR A 583 -19.00 13.25 36.39
C THR A 583 -17.77 12.87 37.21
N GLY A 584 -17.99 12.33 38.41
CA GLY A 584 -16.93 11.88 39.28
C GLY A 584 -16.36 13.06 40.07
N GLY A 585 -16.45 12.98 41.40
CA GLY A 585 -16.01 14.04 42.31
C GLY A 585 -14.50 14.23 42.41
N GLY A 586 -13.78 14.26 41.29
CA GLY A 586 -12.41 14.75 41.17
C GLY A 586 -12.38 16.26 40.97
N GLN A 587 -11.20 16.81 40.66
CA GLN A 587 -11.00 18.25 40.50
C GLN A 587 -11.00 18.64 39.02
N VAL A 588 -11.77 19.66 38.66
CA VAL A 588 -11.84 20.19 37.29
C VAL A 588 -11.35 21.62 37.25
N PHE A 589 -10.40 21.92 36.37
CA PHE A 589 -9.85 23.25 36.15
C PHE A 589 -10.24 23.75 34.76
N PHE A 590 -10.93 24.89 34.71
CA PHE A 590 -11.15 25.63 33.47
C PHE A 590 -10.24 26.86 33.46
N GLU A 591 -9.11 26.74 32.76
CA GLU A 591 -8.15 27.84 32.58
C GLU A 591 -8.48 28.67 31.34
N GLY A 592 -8.98 28.02 30.28
CA GLY A 592 -9.58 28.65 29.10
C GLY A 592 -11.06 28.99 29.29
N ASP A 593 -11.72 29.53 28.27
CA ASP A 593 -13.11 29.98 28.34
C ASP A 593 -14.10 28.82 28.59
N LEU A 594 -15.22 29.11 29.25
CA LEU A 594 -16.30 28.16 29.50
C LEU A 594 -17.62 28.70 28.93
N ARG A 595 -18.29 27.89 28.11
CA ARG A 595 -19.59 28.21 27.49
C ARG A 595 -20.56 27.06 27.75
N PRO A 596 -21.42 27.16 28.77
CA PRO A 596 -22.38 26.11 29.10
C PRO A 596 -23.30 25.76 27.92
N GLY A 597 -23.27 24.50 27.50
CA GLY A 597 -24.20 23.97 26.51
C GLY A 597 -23.94 24.36 25.06
N HIS A 598 -24.93 24.07 24.21
CA HIS A 598 -25.08 24.64 22.86
C HIS A 598 -25.85 25.97 22.89
N SER A 599 -25.61 26.78 23.94
CA SER A 599 -26.12 28.11 24.23
C SER A 599 -27.47 28.51 23.58
N PRO A 600 -28.55 28.69 24.36
CA PRO A 600 -28.62 28.43 25.79
C PRO A 600 -28.56 26.93 26.14
N GLY A 601 -27.90 26.57 27.25
CA GLY A 601 -27.83 25.19 27.71
C GLY A 601 -27.48 25.01 29.19
N TYR A 602 -27.54 23.75 29.61
CA TYR A 602 -27.24 23.31 30.97
C TYR A 602 -25.92 22.55 30.98
N MET A 603 -25.04 22.88 31.93
CA MET A 603 -23.81 22.15 32.19
C MET A 603 -23.69 21.88 33.69
N SER A 604 -23.31 20.65 34.04
CA SER A 604 -23.09 20.25 35.43
C SER A 604 -21.72 19.59 35.60
N VAL A 605 -21.14 19.82 36.78
CA VAL A 605 -19.91 19.19 37.25
C VAL A 605 -20.13 18.54 38.61
N ASP A 606 -19.95 17.24 38.67
CA ASP A 606 -19.84 16.50 39.93
C ASP A 606 -18.39 16.60 40.44
N GLY A 607 -18.14 17.32 41.53
CA GLY A 607 -16.79 17.58 42.04
C GLY A 607 -16.43 19.06 42.18
N ASP A 608 -15.18 19.31 42.59
CA ASP A 608 -14.68 20.67 42.83
C ASP A 608 -14.22 21.30 41.51
N VAL A 609 -14.60 22.56 41.30
CA VAL A 609 -14.25 23.33 40.09
C VAL A 609 -13.38 24.53 40.46
N SER A 610 -12.39 24.84 39.63
CA SER A 610 -11.61 26.07 39.73
C SER A 610 -11.53 26.79 38.39
N PHE A 611 -11.84 28.08 38.41
CA PHE A 611 -11.62 28.97 37.26
C PHE A 611 -10.26 29.64 37.33
N GLY A 612 -9.53 29.57 36.22
CA GLY A 612 -8.27 30.28 36.03
C GLY A 612 -8.45 31.79 36.02
N THR A 613 -7.37 32.55 36.21
CA THR A 613 -7.45 34.03 36.16
C THR A 613 -7.75 34.58 34.76
N GLY A 614 -7.49 33.78 33.72
CA GLY A 614 -7.78 34.11 32.32
C GLY A 614 -9.09 33.53 31.79
N ASN A 615 -9.81 32.72 32.57
CA ASN A 615 -11.07 32.11 32.17
C ASN A 615 -12.15 33.19 32.01
N THR A 616 -12.96 33.07 30.95
CA THR A 616 -14.26 33.76 30.86
C THR A 616 -15.38 32.72 30.87
N LEU A 617 -16.27 32.82 31.84
CA LEU A 617 -17.56 32.13 31.80
C LEU A 617 -18.56 33.00 31.04
N THR A 618 -18.96 32.57 29.84
CA THR A 618 -20.02 33.24 29.07
C THR A 618 -21.37 32.59 29.38
N MET A 619 -22.40 33.40 29.62
CA MET A 619 -23.77 32.91 29.86
C MET A 619 -24.81 33.72 29.08
N GLU A 620 -25.57 33.03 28.24
CA GLU A 620 -26.66 33.55 27.42
C GLU A 620 -28.00 33.63 28.16
N ILE A 621 -28.72 34.74 28.03
CA ILE A 621 -30.11 34.90 28.47
C ILE A 621 -31.04 35.07 27.26
N GLY A 622 -31.80 34.04 26.92
CA GLY A 622 -32.77 34.02 25.80
C GLY A 622 -34.25 33.92 26.21
N GLY A 623 -34.54 33.65 27.48
CA GLY A 623 -35.89 33.47 28.02
C GLY A 623 -35.85 33.19 29.52
N TYR A 624 -36.88 32.53 30.05
CA TYR A 624 -37.10 32.36 31.50
C TYR A 624 -36.88 30.93 32.01
N GLN A 625 -36.72 29.94 31.12
CA GLN A 625 -36.46 28.56 31.50
C GLN A 625 -34.95 28.29 31.63
N ARG A 626 -34.53 27.91 32.84
CA ARG A 626 -33.13 27.58 33.17
C ARG A 626 -32.64 26.38 32.37
N GLY A 627 -31.46 26.50 31.76
CA GLY A 627 -30.80 25.43 31.02
C GLY A 627 -31.36 25.15 29.63
N THR A 628 -32.48 25.76 29.24
CA THR A 628 -33.08 25.58 27.89
C THR A 628 -33.36 26.89 27.18
N GLU A 629 -33.65 27.98 27.91
CA GLU A 629 -33.83 29.32 27.37
C GLU A 629 -32.78 30.31 27.87
N TYR A 630 -32.09 30.01 28.97
CA TYR A 630 -30.89 30.72 29.41
C TYR A 630 -29.89 29.73 30.02
N ASP A 631 -28.61 30.09 30.02
CA ASP A 631 -27.55 29.19 30.47
C ASP A 631 -27.61 28.90 31.96
N ALA A 632 -27.15 27.70 32.30
CA ALA A 632 -27.10 27.24 33.68
C ALA A 632 -25.84 26.41 33.90
N PHE A 633 -25.14 26.69 35.01
CA PHE A 633 -23.93 25.97 35.41
C PHE A 633 -24.04 25.49 36.86
N ASP A 634 -24.02 24.17 37.06
CA ASP A 634 -24.14 23.55 38.38
C ASP A 634 -22.84 22.85 38.78
N VAL A 635 -22.44 23.01 40.05
CA VAL A 635 -21.25 22.38 40.63
C VAL A 635 -21.61 21.67 41.93
N ASN A 636 -21.66 20.33 41.91
CA ASN A 636 -21.86 19.52 43.11
C ASN A 636 -20.54 19.39 43.90
N GLY A 637 -20.05 20.52 44.40
CA GLY A 637 -18.78 20.66 45.08
C GLY A 637 -18.41 22.13 45.32
N VAL A 638 -17.15 22.38 45.65
CA VAL A 638 -16.65 23.74 45.84
C VAL A 638 -16.36 24.38 44.48
N LEU A 639 -17.00 25.50 44.17
CA LEU A 639 -16.65 26.34 43.02
C LEU A 639 -15.72 27.48 43.45
N ASN A 640 -14.46 27.39 43.05
CA ASN A 640 -13.49 28.48 43.22
C ASN A 640 -13.54 29.43 42.02
N LEU A 641 -14.11 30.61 42.25
CA LEU A 641 -14.29 31.65 41.25
C LEU A 641 -12.98 32.38 40.97
N GLY A 642 -12.77 32.68 39.71
CA GLY A 642 -11.67 33.45 39.13
C GLY A 642 -12.14 34.08 37.82
N GLY A 643 -11.23 34.73 37.10
CA GLY A 643 -11.52 35.17 35.73
C GLY A 643 -12.68 36.17 35.60
N ALA A 644 -13.43 36.08 34.50
CA ALA A 644 -14.54 36.97 34.18
C ALA A 644 -15.88 36.22 34.02
N LEU A 645 -16.98 36.89 34.34
CA LEU A 645 -18.33 36.48 33.96
C LEU A 645 -18.82 37.41 32.84
N ASP A 646 -19.23 36.86 31.70
CA ASP A 646 -19.79 37.61 30.58
C ASP A 646 -21.24 37.21 30.33
N ILE A 647 -22.17 38.15 30.46
CA ILE A 647 -23.59 37.93 30.22
C ILE A 647 -23.96 38.45 28.83
N THR A 648 -24.64 37.63 28.04
CA THR A 648 -25.11 38.00 26.70
C THR A 648 -26.62 37.85 26.60
N LEU A 649 -27.28 38.71 25.81
CA LEU A 649 -28.70 38.51 25.47
C LEU A 649 -28.78 37.68 24.19
N TRP A 650 -29.59 36.62 24.21
CA TRP A 650 -29.73 35.69 23.11
C TRP A 650 -31.07 35.85 22.38
N ASN A 651 -31.07 35.63 21.07
CA ASN A 651 -32.26 35.57 20.21
C ASN A 651 -33.24 36.76 20.37
N GLY A 652 -32.70 37.97 20.58
CA GLY A 652 -33.50 39.20 20.73
C GLY A 652 -34.28 39.30 22.04
N PHE A 653 -33.93 38.52 23.06
CA PHE A 653 -34.55 38.60 24.37
C PHE A 653 -34.47 40.02 24.94
N SER A 654 -35.58 40.49 25.52
CA SER A 654 -35.69 41.78 26.16
C SER A 654 -36.04 41.60 27.63
N ALA A 655 -35.04 41.77 28.48
CA ALA A 655 -35.20 41.74 29.93
C ALA A 655 -36.18 42.82 30.43
N LYS A 656 -36.88 42.53 31.53
CA LYS A 656 -37.82 43.43 32.21
C LYS A 656 -37.42 43.64 33.65
N ALA A 657 -37.72 44.81 34.20
CA ALA A 657 -37.51 45.08 35.61
C ALA A 657 -38.26 44.05 36.48
N GLY A 658 -37.56 43.46 37.45
CA GLY A 658 -38.05 42.40 38.32
C GLY A 658 -37.77 40.98 37.84
N ASP A 659 -37.23 40.81 36.62
CA ASP A 659 -36.76 39.49 36.16
C ASP A 659 -35.59 39.01 37.04
N LEU A 660 -35.54 37.69 37.28
CA LEU A 660 -34.53 37.02 38.10
C LEU A 660 -34.14 35.70 37.42
N PHE A 661 -32.84 35.49 37.21
CA PHE A 661 -32.27 34.30 36.57
C PHE A 661 -31.25 33.67 37.50
N THR A 662 -31.41 32.40 37.89
CA THR A 662 -30.40 31.69 38.69
C THR A 662 -29.40 31.06 37.74
N LEU A 663 -28.21 31.65 37.67
CA LEU A 663 -27.17 31.28 36.71
C LEU A 663 -26.38 30.09 37.21
N ILE A 664 -25.83 30.19 38.42
CA ILE A 664 -24.91 29.20 38.97
C ILE A 664 -25.44 28.65 40.29
N GLU A 665 -25.37 27.34 40.47
CA GLU A 665 -25.61 26.64 41.73
C GLU A 665 -24.36 25.86 42.14
N ALA A 666 -23.95 25.95 43.41
CA ALA A 666 -22.82 25.20 43.95
C ALA A 666 -23.00 24.83 45.43
N ASP A 667 -22.33 23.78 45.92
CA ASP A 667 -22.34 23.41 47.36
C ASP A 667 -21.72 24.53 48.21
N SER A 668 -20.69 25.19 47.68
CA SER A 668 -20.16 26.43 48.23
C SER A 668 -19.28 27.15 47.20
N PHE A 669 -19.02 28.43 47.44
CA PHE A 669 -18.13 29.22 46.61
C PHE A 669 -16.89 29.70 47.37
N LEU A 670 -15.76 29.74 46.68
CA LEU A 670 -14.54 30.44 47.11
C LEU A 670 -14.21 31.54 46.09
N GLY A 671 -13.58 32.63 46.56
CA GLY A 671 -13.21 33.74 45.68
C GLY A 671 -14.39 34.53 45.10
N ASP A 672 -14.10 35.34 44.08
CA ASP A 672 -15.02 36.19 43.33
C ASP A 672 -14.57 36.23 41.86
N PHE A 673 -15.49 36.56 40.94
CA PHE A 673 -15.09 36.96 39.58
C PHE A 673 -14.26 38.24 39.65
N SER A 674 -13.17 38.31 38.88
CA SER A 674 -12.31 39.48 38.78
C SER A 674 -12.95 40.59 37.93
N GLN A 675 -13.77 40.20 36.95
CA GLN A 675 -14.52 41.10 36.08
C GLN A 675 -15.91 40.54 35.78
N ILE A 676 -16.87 41.44 35.58
CA ILE A 676 -18.23 41.06 35.17
C ILE A 676 -18.64 42.00 34.03
N PHE A 677 -19.09 41.41 32.93
CA PHE A 677 -19.58 42.10 31.76
C PHE A 677 -21.09 41.89 31.62
N PHE A 678 -21.80 43.00 31.39
CA PHE A 678 -23.23 43.01 31.15
C PHE A 678 -23.52 43.62 29.79
N PRO A 679 -24.54 43.15 29.07
CA PRO A 679 -24.99 43.79 27.85
C PRO A 679 -25.77 45.07 28.22
N GLU A 680 -25.76 46.06 27.34
CA GLU A 680 -26.52 47.29 27.58
C GLU A 680 -28.03 47.03 27.52
N LEU A 681 -28.76 47.57 28.51
CA LEU A 681 -30.22 47.54 28.55
C LEU A 681 -30.80 48.95 28.51
N ALA A 682 -31.90 49.14 27.78
CA ALA A 682 -32.57 50.43 27.67
C ALA A 682 -33.30 50.80 28.99
N GLY A 683 -32.69 51.66 29.81
CA GLY A 683 -33.28 52.15 31.07
C GLY A 683 -33.35 51.10 32.20
N LEU A 684 -32.67 49.98 32.01
CA LEU A 684 -32.52 48.90 32.98
C LEU A 684 -31.03 48.61 33.19
N HIS A 685 -30.71 47.87 34.22
CA HIS A 685 -29.39 47.31 34.47
C HIS A 685 -29.52 45.94 35.12
N PHE A 686 -28.44 45.17 35.04
CA PHE A 686 -28.31 43.91 35.73
C PHE A 686 -27.56 44.10 37.04
N ASP A 687 -28.03 43.44 38.09
CA ASP A 687 -27.35 43.27 39.37
C ASP A 687 -27.04 41.79 39.59
N LEU A 688 -25.78 41.47 39.91
CA LEU A 688 -25.39 40.13 40.31
C LEU A 688 -25.65 39.95 41.82
N LEU A 689 -26.49 38.97 42.15
CA LEU A 689 -26.83 38.57 43.50
C LEU A 689 -26.10 37.27 43.82
N ARG A 690 -25.53 37.16 45.01
CA ARG A 690 -24.86 35.94 45.48
C ARG A 690 -25.30 35.61 46.90
N ASP A 691 -25.67 34.35 47.12
CA ASP A 691 -25.83 33.77 48.44
C ASP A 691 -24.80 32.65 48.68
N ALA A 692 -25.02 31.80 49.69
CA ALA A 692 -24.07 30.73 50.02
C ALA A 692 -23.94 29.67 48.92
N ASN A 693 -24.98 29.48 48.09
CA ASN A 693 -25.13 28.36 47.16
C ASN A 693 -25.55 28.78 45.75
N HIS A 694 -26.02 30.02 45.55
CA HIS A 694 -26.45 30.51 44.24
C HIS A 694 -25.79 31.82 43.84
N ILE A 695 -25.56 31.97 42.52
CA ILE A 695 -25.35 33.25 41.87
C ILE A 695 -26.51 33.48 40.90
N SER A 696 -27.22 34.59 41.10
CA SER A 696 -28.39 34.98 40.31
C SER A 696 -28.20 36.36 39.70
N LEU A 697 -28.83 36.58 38.56
CA LEU A 697 -28.88 37.84 37.85
C LEU A 697 -30.28 38.45 38.04
N SER A 698 -30.35 39.65 38.62
CA SER A 698 -31.61 40.39 38.76
C SER A 698 -31.64 41.62 37.87
N VAL A 699 -32.82 41.99 37.36
CA VAL A 699 -33.00 43.13 36.47
C VAL A 699 -33.68 44.27 37.21
N ALA A 700 -33.01 45.42 37.28
CA ALA A 700 -33.50 46.59 37.98
C ALA A 700 -33.61 47.82 37.06
N SER A 701 -34.52 48.73 37.36
CA SER A 701 -34.61 50.01 36.65
C SER A 701 -33.43 50.90 36.98
N THR A 702 -32.84 51.57 35.99
CA THR A 702 -31.81 52.59 36.26
C THR A 702 -32.46 53.74 37.01
N SER A 703 -32.15 53.92 38.30
CA SER A 703 -32.65 55.09 39.02
C SER A 703 -32.01 56.34 38.42
N ALA A 704 -32.81 57.26 37.90
CA ALA A 704 -32.31 58.57 37.51
C ALA A 704 -31.76 59.24 38.77
N VAL A 705 -30.44 59.48 38.83
CA VAL A 705 -29.85 60.32 39.88
C VAL A 705 -30.59 61.66 39.81
N PRO A 706 -31.33 62.08 40.86
CA PRO A 706 -31.95 63.39 40.84
C PRO A 706 -30.82 64.41 40.71
N LEU A 707 -30.91 65.29 39.72
CA LEU A 707 -30.03 66.46 39.65
C LEU A 707 -29.98 67.08 41.05
N PRO A 708 -28.80 67.23 41.68
CA PRO A 708 -28.72 67.87 42.97
C PRO A 708 -29.42 69.23 42.87
N ALA A 709 -30.09 69.68 43.93
CA ALA A 709 -30.84 70.94 43.92
C ALA A 709 -30.00 72.14 43.42
N SER A 710 -28.66 72.04 43.46
CA SER A 710 -27.72 72.96 42.83
C SER A 710 -27.86 73.09 41.30
N GLY A 711 -28.21 72.03 40.58
CA GLY A 711 -28.49 72.04 39.14
C GLY A 711 -29.76 72.82 38.78
N TRP A 712 -30.80 72.70 39.61
CA TRP A 712 -32.02 73.52 39.50
C TRP A 712 -31.76 75.00 39.82
N LEU A 713 -30.89 75.30 40.79
CA LEU A 713 -30.47 76.66 41.12
C LEU A 713 -29.64 77.32 39.99
N MET A 714 -28.79 76.58 39.29
CA MET A 714 -28.05 77.13 38.13
C MET A 714 -28.98 77.45 36.94
N LEU A 715 -29.91 76.56 36.58
CA LEU A 715 -30.86 76.80 35.48
C LEU A 715 -31.84 77.94 35.76
N THR A 716 -32.28 78.11 37.01
CA THR A 716 -33.13 79.25 37.40
C THR A 716 -32.36 80.57 37.50
N SER A 717 -31.07 80.54 37.87
CA SER A 717 -30.21 81.74 37.86
C SER A 717 -29.86 82.23 36.43
N LEU A 718 -29.71 81.32 35.47
CA LEU A 718 -29.49 81.64 34.05
C LEU A 718 -30.75 82.23 33.38
N LEU A 719 -31.95 81.77 33.75
CA LEU A 719 -33.21 82.34 33.26
C LEU A 719 -33.60 83.65 33.98
N GLY A 720 -33.25 83.82 35.26
CA GLY A 720 -33.46 85.06 36.00
C GLY A 720 -32.54 86.22 35.58
N GLY A 721 -31.33 85.92 35.11
CA GLY A 721 -30.36 86.91 34.61
C GLY A 721 -30.77 87.60 33.31
N LEU A 722 -31.64 86.98 32.50
CA LEU A 722 -32.11 87.53 31.22
C LEU A 722 -33.24 88.57 31.37
N PHE A 723 -33.83 88.72 32.56
CA PHE A 723 -34.93 89.68 32.80
C PHE A 723 -34.52 90.99 33.48
N ASN A 724 -33.24 91.19 33.82
CA ASN A 724 -32.81 92.33 34.65
C ASN A 724 -31.78 93.28 34.00
N GLN A 725 -31.87 93.50 32.68
CA GLN A 725 -31.20 94.63 32.02
C GLN A 725 -32.13 95.39 31.08
N ARG A 726 -33.05 96.20 31.64
CA ARG A 726 -33.46 97.47 31.02
C ARG A 726 -33.86 98.49 32.09
N ARG A 727 -32.93 99.37 32.48
CA ARG A 727 -33.25 100.75 32.90
C ARG A 727 -32.04 101.71 32.79
N ARG A 728 -32.27 102.74 31.96
CA ARG A 728 -31.72 104.13 31.95
C ARG A 728 -30.35 104.38 31.28
N VAL A 729 -30.29 105.03 30.10
CA VAL A 729 -30.53 106.47 29.72
C VAL A 729 -29.27 107.31 29.88
N VAL A 730 -28.78 107.92 28.78
CA VAL A 730 -28.21 109.30 28.71
C VAL A 730 -28.37 109.85 27.27
N VAL A 731 -28.65 111.16 27.18
CA VAL A 731 -28.94 112.01 26.01
C VAL A 731 -27.72 112.89 25.65
N GLN A 732 -27.74 113.46 24.42
CA GLN A 732 -26.96 114.59 23.84
C GLN A 732 -25.76 114.12 22.98
N ALA A 733 -25.59 114.53 21.71
CA ALA A 733 -25.79 115.86 21.10
C ALA A 733 -26.49 115.84 19.74
#